data_AF-A0A0D2HR66-F1
#
_entry.id   AF-A0A0D2HR66-F1
#
_cell.length_a   1.000
_cell.length_b   1.000
_cell.length_c   1.000
_cell.angle_alpha   90.00
_cell.angle_beta   90.00
_cell.angle_gamma   90.00
#
_symmetry.space_group_name_H-M   'P 1'
#
loop_
_entity.id
_entity.type
_entity.pdbx_description
1 polymer ?
#
loop_
_entity_poly.entity_id
_entity_poly.type
_entity_poly.pdbx_seq_one_letter_code
_entity_poly.pdbx_strand_id
1 'polypeptide(L)'
;MAAPANLPALMSIIDVRGKASESGPRAYPRHRKRKWHAKVPTGCLRCKQRRVKCSEEKPYCARCSKLGLPCPGYKIPVPRIFEFRPRSAPLFESELDKTRYEYFVEVGSKILATFQLNSMPFWTRLAPRLGLDHAAVRHGLIALGALQAPLHNITVAGLQVQARPEICELAMSHTHKAMHMIRTADPMTLPVEVSLTCCLLFLAMQFWIEKTSSAAMHIMAAYRILQEKFGNDASLWAKNPDVPGDIATTFIPALNELINHACTFSDDFPPAGSGIPADYHLGYDVGQISSISDANGALDAIDRLLKCVLRATSRPGISQSLEKTIAEAFRCLDCKLQELHDIDALPRHGRDYIHLCLHLRVAKVMFFTIGRPDEAEFDAFHPHFSFIVGCCRRVIDLDTVVRPEKQSVLSPSLGILPPLFFVATRCREPRLRHEALDLLHEAGVSERGWTSCIAFAIARFVVNEEEVRLNSLPVEDRTADRIHRRIRLRDVQVCGPARTANITYLVFQQSSSEDTGPLVTAISTSERGSKDIVRCKARIPYPSHPSVEIDGVTSVEMPLLVFSPEKFQGNPLALVSVHGNALSQKRKAQIAREFRYSETVFLHDAPGPGQPRLLEIFSETGEELPFAGHPVIGAAYYIFSYLERMHYGGPADRDTQKQSAVLLTKAGRIPIFFNPYRQVAACVVPFNCHIHSHRVPIEKIITTQPHIQIIPTIDKEKDKMFPLVSIVKGMTFVLVDLTDNAEIFGALQAAKSPEVDLDAEWSPSFVGCMYYKVLAKSEQPGEPTIHNIQARMISHGIEDSGSGSACCALACYLALNSANHSLEAQKLAEERTDQGSADSELTKQTQDLKLGETKTERKVFGIQQGAEMGRLCTIAVEVDVKTDAQGKASITNVVLSGRANLHLRGEILGF
;
A
#
# COMPACT_ATOMS: atom_id res chain seq x y z
N MET A 1 -6.39 -33.76 -55.48
CA MET A 1 -6.48 -33.76 -56.96
C MET A 1 -5.31 -32.97 -57.53
N ALA A 2 -5.07 -33.01 -58.85
CA ALA A 2 -3.74 -32.83 -59.44
C ALA A 2 -3.30 -31.37 -59.74
N ALA A 3 -2.06 -31.23 -60.21
CA ALA A 3 -1.32 -29.97 -60.42
C ALA A 3 -1.39 -29.41 -61.86
N PRO A 4 -0.82 -28.22 -62.09
CA PRO A 4 0.13 -27.97 -63.19
C PRO A 4 1.52 -27.53 -62.64
N ALA A 5 2.69 -27.75 -63.26
CA ALA A 5 3.17 -27.89 -64.66
C ALA A 5 3.91 -26.62 -65.18
N ASN A 6 4.91 -26.80 -66.07
CA ASN A 6 6.03 -25.86 -66.29
C ASN A 6 6.07 -25.16 -67.68
N LEU A 7 6.63 -23.93 -67.70
CA LEU A 7 7.54 -23.26 -68.68
C LEU A 7 7.64 -23.72 -70.16
N PRO A 8 7.82 -22.78 -71.12
CA PRO A 8 9.19 -22.48 -71.63
C PRO A 8 9.49 -21.05 -72.20
N ALA A 9 10.79 -20.84 -72.52
CA ALA A 9 11.54 -19.89 -73.41
C ALA A 9 10.89 -18.64 -74.09
N LEU A 10 11.52 -17.48 -74.36
CA LEU A 10 12.92 -16.97 -74.56
C LEU A 10 13.42 -16.91 -76.04
N MET A 11 13.58 -15.70 -76.64
CA MET A 11 14.43 -15.49 -77.85
C MET A 11 14.80 -14.03 -78.25
N SER A 12 15.89 -13.88 -79.05
CA SER A 12 16.38 -12.69 -79.82
C SER A 12 16.97 -11.51 -78.99
N ILE A 13 17.74 -10.50 -79.46
CA ILE A 13 18.32 -9.97 -80.75
C ILE A 13 19.81 -9.57 -80.39
N ILE A 14 20.95 -9.71 -81.12
CA ILE A 14 21.40 -9.42 -82.52
C ILE A 14 21.67 -7.88 -82.70
N ASP A 15 22.69 -7.26 -83.36
CA ASP A 15 23.93 -7.56 -84.13
C ASP A 15 24.91 -6.31 -84.06
N VAL A 16 26.04 -5.99 -84.75
CA VAL A 16 27.02 -6.60 -85.72
C VAL A 16 28.34 -5.74 -85.80
N ARG A 17 29.44 -6.25 -86.40
CA ARG A 17 30.67 -5.58 -87.00
C ARG A 17 31.62 -4.76 -86.09
N GLY A 18 32.94 -4.65 -86.35
CA GLY A 18 33.85 -5.48 -87.19
C GLY A 18 34.90 -4.73 -88.04
N LYS A 19 36.21 -4.89 -87.73
CA LYS A 19 37.38 -4.79 -88.66
C LYS A 19 38.67 -5.27 -87.97
N ALA A 20 39.73 -5.61 -88.74
CA ALA A 20 40.95 -6.23 -88.23
C ALA A 20 42.22 -5.87 -89.03
N SER A 21 43.40 -6.11 -88.43
CA SER A 21 44.72 -6.17 -89.07
C SER A 21 45.64 -7.14 -88.28
N GLU A 22 46.74 -7.60 -88.88
CA GLU A 22 47.27 -8.95 -88.63
C GLU A 22 48.59 -9.07 -87.81
N SER A 23 49.04 -10.33 -87.69
CA SER A 23 50.38 -10.83 -87.32
C SER A 23 50.66 -11.16 -85.83
N GLY A 24 51.47 -12.21 -85.64
CA GLY A 24 51.92 -12.73 -84.34
C GLY A 24 51.10 -13.93 -83.82
N PRO A 25 51.72 -15.09 -83.50
CA PRO A 25 51.00 -16.26 -82.97
C PRO A 25 50.53 -15.99 -81.53
N ARG A 26 49.26 -15.60 -81.38
CA ARG A 26 48.65 -15.32 -80.07
C ARG A 26 48.45 -16.60 -79.27
N ALA A 27 49.41 -16.87 -78.37
CA ALA A 27 49.21 -17.81 -77.27
C ALA A 27 47.90 -17.47 -76.53
N TYR A 28 47.13 -18.50 -76.17
CA TYR A 28 45.81 -18.37 -75.56
C TYR A 28 45.80 -17.35 -74.41
N PRO A 29 44.79 -16.46 -74.34
CA PRO A 29 44.66 -15.54 -73.23
C PRO A 29 44.50 -16.36 -71.95
N ARG A 30 45.53 -16.37 -71.09
CA ARG A 30 45.52 -17.06 -69.80
C ARG A 30 44.22 -16.71 -69.09
N HIS A 31 43.33 -17.70 -68.91
CA HIS A 31 42.12 -17.54 -68.10
C HIS A 31 42.52 -16.83 -66.81
N ARG A 32 42.00 -15.60 -66.61
CA ARG A 32 42.35 -14.76 -65.47
C ARG A 32 41.72 -15.36 -64.22
N LYS A 33 42.33 -16.45 -63.72
CA LYS A 33 41.88 -17.24 -62.57
C LYS A 33 41.45 -16.26 -61.50
N ARG A 34 40.15 -16.27 -61.14
CA ARG A 34 39.63 -15.43 -60.05
C ARG A 34 40.55 -15.66 -58.86
N LYS A 35 41.31 -14.65 -58.45
CA LYS A 35 42.08 -14.72 -57.21
C LYS A 35 41.07 -14.93 -56.10
N TRP A 36 41.06 -16.14 -55.54
CA TRP A 36 40.24 -16.46 -54.39
C TRP A 36 40.78 -15.67 -53.21
N HIS A 37 40.12 -14.55 -52.93
CA HIS A 37 40.37 -13.78 -51.72
C HIS A 37 39.59 -14.44 -50.58
N ALA A 38 40.25 -14.65 -49.44
CA ALA A 38 39.59 -15.10 -48.21
C ALA A 38 38.42 -14.17 -47.89
N LYS A 39 37.26 -14.75 -47.58
CA LYS A 39 36.06 -14.00 -47.18
C LYS A 39 36.34 -13.38 -45.81
N VAL A 40 36.47 -12.05 -45.74
CA VAL A 40 36.58 -11.35 -44.46
C VAL A 40 35.26 -11.51 -43.69
N PRO A 41 35.24 -12.18 -42.51
CA PRO A 41 34.00 -12.46 -41.78
C PRO A 41 33.30 -11.18 -41.31
N THR A 42 34.07 -10.12 -41.09
CA THR A 42 33.67 -8.80 -40.59
C THR A 42 33.11 -7.86 -41.65
N GLY A 43 33.33 -8.10 -42.95
CA GLY A 43 33.02 -7.13 -44.02
C GLY A 43 31.56 -6.66 -44.12
N CYS A 44 31.33 -5.51 -44.77
CA CYS A 44 30.00 -4.90 -44.88
C CYS A 44 29.00 -5.77 -45.66
N LEU A 45 27.70 -5.61 -45.39
CA LEU A 45 26.64 -6.44 -46.00
C LEU A 45 26.68 -6.39 -47.55
N ARG A 46 26.89 -5.21 -48.13
CA ARG A 46 26.89 -5.00 -49.58
C ARG A 46 28.14 -5.56 -50.29
N CYS A 47 29.31 -5.56 -49.64
CA CYS A 47 30.50 -6.27 -50.15
C CYS A 47 30.34 -7.79 -50.05
N LYS A 48 29.73 -8.30 -48.97
CA LYS A 48 29.40 -9.73 -48.79
C LYS A 48 28.41 -10.23 -49.85
N GLN A 49 27.31 -9.50 -50.09
CA GLN A 49 26.34 -9.79 -51.17
C GLN A 49 27.04 -9.87 -52.54
N ARG A 50 27.89 -8.88 -52.85
CA ARG A 50 28.66 -8.81 -54.11
C ARG A 50 29.85 -9.77 -54.16
N ARG A 51 30.07 -10.59 -53.13
CA ARG A 51 31.14 -11.61 -53.01
C ARG A 51 32.56 -11.04 -53.24
N VAL A 52 32.81 -9.81 -52.81
CA VAL A 52 34.13 -9.14 -52.88
C VAL A 52 34.70 -8.90 -51.47
N LYS A 53 36.05 -8.90 -51.33
CA LYS A 53 36.69 -8.50 -50.07
C LYS A 53 36.26 -7.06 -49.74
N CYS A 54 35.82 -6.83 -48.50
CA CYS A 54 35.55 -5.50 -47.97
C CYS A 54 36.88 -4.77 -47.65
N SER A 55 36.85 -3.44 -47.58
CA SER A 55 37.97 -2.62 -47.10
C SER A 55 37.85 -2.26 -45.60
N GLU A 56 36.64 -2.42 -45.04
CA GLU A 56 36.38 -2.52 -43.59
C GLU A 56 36.50 -1.21 -42.79
N GLU A 57 36.64 -0.06 -43.46
CA GLU A 57 36.53 1.26 -42.83
C GLU A 57 35.09 1.53 -42.34
N LYS A 58 34.96 2.19 -41.18
CA LYS A 58 33.68 2.63 -40.60
C LYS A 58 33.53 4.17 -40.79
N PRO A 59 32.30 4.70 -40.94
CA PRO A 59 31.02 3.99 -41.00
C PRO A 59 30.76 3.25 -42.32
N TYR A 60 31.40 3.68 -43.42
CA TYR A 60 31.18 3.14 -44.76
C TYR A 60 32.48 2.66 -45.38
N CYS A 61 32.51 1.44 -45.93
CA CYS A 61 33.73 0.95 -46.60
C CYS A 61 34.02 1.74 -47.89
N ALA A 62 35.29 2.10 -48.11
CA ALA A 62 35.72 2.85 -49.29
C ALA A 62 35.35 2.15 -50.61
N ARG A 63 35.23 0.81 -50.61
CA ARG A 63 34.78 0.02 -51.77
C ARG A 63 33.28 0.16 -52.11
N CYS A 64 32.43 0.64 -51.21
CA CYS A 64 31.08 1.08 -51.54
C CYS A 64 31.05 2.56 -51.94
N SER A 65 31.73 3.42 -51.18
CA SER A 65 31.81 4.87 -51.45
C SER A 65 32.37 5.18 -52.84
N LYS A 66 33.46 4.51 -53.25
CA LYS A 66 34.10 4.66 -54.58
C LYS A 66 33.26 4.11 -55.75
N LEU A 67 32.04 3.63 -55.49
CA LEU A 67 31.06 3.20 -56.49
C LEU A 67 29.73 3.96 -56.39
N GLY A 68 29.65 5.03 -55.59
CA GLY A 68 28.43 5.82 -55.41
C GLY A 68 27.27 5.05 -54.74
N LEU A 69 27.52 3.87 -54.17
CA LEU A 69 26.50 3.03 -53.58
C LEU A 69 26.48 3.20 -52.05
N PRO A 70 25.35 3.56 -51.42
CA PRO A 70 25.27 3.67 -49.98
C PRO A 70 25.65 2.34 -49.31
N CYS A 71 26.40 2.39 -48.21
CA CYS A 71 26.91 1.22 -47.53
C CYS A 71 25.99 0.87 -46.35
N PRO A 72 25.20 -0.23 -46.41
CA PRO A 72 24.24 -0.62 -45.37
C PRO A 72 24.94 -1.28 -44.17
N GLY A 73 25.99 -0.63 -43.66
CA GLY A 73 26.72 -1.02 -42.46
C GLY A 73 27.36 -2.41 -42.47
N TYR A 74 27.78 -2.78 -41.27
CA TYR A 74 28.43 -4.05 -40.93
C TYR A 74 27.45 -4.91 -40.16
N LYS A 75 27.45 -6.23 -40.43
CA LYS A 75 26.56 -7.13 -39.69
C LYS A 75 27.12 -7.31 -38.29
N ILE A 76 26.39 -6.82 -37.27
CA ILE A 76 26.68 -7.11 -35.86
C ILE A 76 26.76 -8.64 -35.70
N PRO A 77 27.76 -9.19 -34.98
CA PRO A 77 27.83 -10.62 -34.71
C PRO A 77 26.69 -11.04 -33.79
N VAL A 78 25.54 -11.43 -34.36
CA VAL A 78 24.56 -12.23 -33.63
C VAL A 78 25.27 -13.53 -33.22
N PRO A 79 25.46 -13.81 -31.92
CA PRO A 79 26.18 -15.00 -31.49
C PRO A 79 25.39 -16.22 -31.94
N ARG A 80 25.99 -17.00 -32.86
CA ARG A 80 25.42 -18.31 -33.22
C ARG A 80 25.56 -19.21 -32.01
N ILE A 81 24.43 -19.69 -31.51
CA ILE A 81 24.36 -20.79 -30.55
C ILE A 81 25.01 -22.00 -31.25
N PHE A 82 26.25 -22.28 -30.89
CA PHE A 82 26.91 -23.55 -31.22
C PHE A 82 26.57 -24.52 -30.10
N GLU A 83 25.94 -25.64 -30.44
CA GLU A 83 25.59 -26.70 -29.50
C GLU A 83 26.87 -27.31 -28.90
N PHE A 84 27.25 -26.86 -27.71
CA PHE A 84 28.26 -27.53 -26.92
C PHE A 84 27.60 -28.67 -26.14
N ARG A 85 27.68 -29.90 -26.69
CA ARG A 85 27.25 -31.10 -25.95
C ARG A 85 28.17 -31.30 -24.74
N PRO A 86 27.64 -31.46 -23.52
CA PRO A 86 28.47 -31.72 -22.34
C PRO A 86 29.15 -33.09 -22.44
N ARG A 87 30.25 -33.28 -21.70
CA ARG A 87 30.99 -34.56 -21.65
C ARG A 87 30.26 -35.67 -20.89
N SER A 88 29.30 -35.31 -20.06
CA SER A 88 28.44 -36.19 -19.28
C SER A 88 27.08 -35.52 -19.08
N ALA A 89 26.01 -36.31 -18.84
CA ALA A 89 24.73 -35.75 -18.47
C ALA A 89 24.81 -35.18 -17.04
N PRO A 90 24.32 -33.95 -16.77
CA PRO A 90 24.25 -33.42 -15.42
C PRO A 90 23.26 -34.25 -14.58
N LEU A 91 23.72 -34.75 -13.44
CA LEU A 91 22.85 -35.41 -12.46
C LEU A 91 21.99 -34.37 -11.74
N PHE A 92 20.67 -34.53 -11.82
CA PHE A 92 19.68 -33.76 -11.07
C PHE A 92 19.06 -34.65 -9.98
N GLU A 93 18.65 -34.08 -8.84
CA GLU A 93 18.04 -34.88 -7.77
C GLU A 93 16.57 -35.24 -8.08
N SER A 94 15.90 -34.41 -8.89
CA SER A 94 14.54 -34.65 -9.37
C SER A 94 14.31 -34.13 -10.79
N GLU A 95 13.23 -34.57 -11.44
CA GLU A 95 12.79 -34.02 -12.73
C GLU A 95 12.32 -32.55 -12.60
N LEU A 96 11.92 -32.12 -11.40
CA LEU A 96 11.57 -30.73 -11.11
C LEU A 96 12.83 -29.85 -11.06
N ASP A 97 13.92 -30.30 -10.44
CA ASP A 97 15.24 -29.63 -10.47
C ASP A 97 15.67 -29.36 -11.91
N LYS A 98 15.63 -30.42 -12.74
CA LYS A 98 15.95 -30.38 -14.16
C LYS A 98 15.07 -29.36 -14.89
N THR A 99 13.75 -29.43 -14.70
CA THR A 99 12.79 -28.50 -15.31
C THR A 99 13.08 -27.04 -14.93
N ARG A 100 13.48 -26.76 -13.68
CA ARG A 100 13.85 -25.40 -13.25
C ARG A 100 15.21 -24.97 -13.80
N TYR A 101 16.17 -25.87 -13.92
CA TYR A 101 17.46 -25.60 -14.56
C TYR A 101 17.29 -25.29 -16.05
N GLU A 102 16.54 -26.12 -16.78
CA GLU A 102 16.23 -25.94 -18.20
C GLU A 102 15.48 -24.62 -18.44
N TYR A 103 14.45 -24.33 -17.63
CA TYR A 103 13.78 -23.02 -17.65
C TYR A 103 14.74 -21.85 -17.40
N PHE A 104 15.69 -21.97 -16.45
CA PHE A 104 16.68 -20.90 -16.27
C PHE A 104 17.55 -20.73 -17.51
N VAL A 105 18.08 -21.80 -18.09
CA VAL A 105 18.94 -21.73 -19.27
C VAL A 105 18.20 -21.13 -20.46
N GLU A 106 16.97 -21.57 -20.73
CA GLU A 106 16.18 -21.12 -21.88
C GLU A 106 15.55 -19.73 -21.70
N VAL A 107 15.20 -19.34 -20.47
CA VAL A 107 14.36 -18.16 -20.20
C VAL A 107 14.95 -17.26 -19.11
N GLY A 108 15.24 -17.80 -17.92
CA GLY A 108 15.75 -17.04 -16.77
C GLY A 108 17.04 -16.26 -17.03
N SER A 109 17.93 -16.84 -17.82
CA SER A 109 19.21 -16.25 -18.26
C SER A 109 19.01 -14.98 -19.08
N LYS A 110 18.00 -14.95 -19.94
CA LYS A 110 17.64 -13.79 -20.79
C LYS A 110 17.02 -12.67 -19.94
N ILE A 111 16.21 -13.04 -18.95
CA ILE A 111 15.59 -12.11 -18.00
C ILE A 111 16.66 -11.37 -17.19
N LEU A 112 17.61 -12.09 -16.57
CA LEU A 112 18.71 -11.42 -15.84
C LEU A 112 19.57 -10.54 -16.75
N ALA A 113 19.83 -11.01 -17.97
CA ALA A 113 20.57 -10.26 -18.98
C ALA A 113 19.85 -9.00 -19.51
N THR A 114 18.52 -8.90 -19.40
CA THR A 114 17.80 -7.64 -19.69
C THR A 114 17.89 -6.60 -18.56
N PHE A 115 18.28 -6.99 -17.35
CA PHE A 115 18.62 -6.06 -16.26
C PHE A 115 20.13 -5.72 -16.21
N GLN A 116 20.95 -6.45 -16.96
CA GLN A 116 22.41 -6.37 -16.94
C GLN A 116 22.96 -6.69 -18.35
N LEU A 117 22.95 -5.68 -19.23
CA LEU A 117 23.24 -5.86 -20.66
C LEU A 117 24.70 -6.24 -20.95
N ASN A 118 25.63 -5.94 -20.04
CA ASN A 118 27.05 -6.26 -20.19
C ASN A 118 27.35 -7.68 -19.70
N SER A 119 26.58 -8.20 -18.74
CA SER A 119 26.67 -9.58 -18.25
C SER A 119 25.86 -10.61 -19.07
N MET A 120 25.26 -10.22 -20.20
CA MET A 120 24.70 -11.12 -21.23
C MET A 120 25.53 -12.41 -21.45
N PRO A 121 26.86 -12.33 -21.74
CA PRO A 121 27.68 -13.51 -22.00
C PRO A 121 27.99 -14.35 -20.74
N PHE A 122 27.73 -13.82 -19.54
CA PHE A 122 27.82 -14.55 -18.29
C PHE A 122 26.55 -15.40 -18.11
N TRP A 123 25.39 -14.76 -18.07
CA TRP A 123 24.10 -15.42 -17.78
C TRP A 123 23.69 -16.45 -18.83
N THR A 124 23.87 -16.16 -20.13
CA THR A 124 23.40 -17.06 -21.21
C THR A 124 24.40 -18.13 -21.64
N ARG A 125 25.62 -18.15 -21.07
CA ARG A 125 26.72 -19.02 -21.55
C ARG A 125 27.63 -19.52 -20.44
N LEU A 126 28.26 -18.61 -19.68
CA LEU A 126 29.32 -19.00 -18.74
C LEU A 126 28.77 -19.66 -17.47
N ALA A 127 27.75 -19.08 -16.83
CA ALA A 127 27.14 -19.67 -15.64
C ALA A 127 26.45 -21.01 -15.97
N PRO A 128 25.63 -21.16 -17.04
CA PRO A 128 25.11 -22.46 -17.47
C PRO A 128 26.20 -23.52 -17.72
N ARG A 129 27.30 -23.16 -18.39
CA ARG A 129 28.43 -24.08 -18.61
C ARG A 129 29.03 -24.57 -17.29
N LEU A 130 29.29 -23.67 -16.35
CA LEU A 130 29.82 -24.03 -15.03
C LEU A 130 28.81 -24.83 -14.18
N GLY A 131 27.49 -24.67 -14.40
CA GLY A 131 26.45 -25.48 -13.78
C GLY A 131 26.36 -26.93 -14.27
N LEU A 132 26.87 -27.21 -15.48
CA LEU A 132 27.01 -28.57 -15.96
C LEU A 132 28.14 -29.29 -15.23
N ASP A 133 29.29 -28.63 -15.06
CA ASP A 133 30.49 -29.24 -14.46
C ASP A 133 30.52 -29.18 -12.91
N HIS A 134 29.91 -28.17 -12.27
CA HIS A 134 29.98 -27.93 -10.82
C HIS A 134 28.61 -27.85 -10.13
N ALA A 135 28.39 -28.72 -9.12
CA ALA A 135 27.10 -28.86 -8.43
C ALA A 135 26.66 -27.60 -7.65
N ALA A 136 27.58 -26.86 -7.03
CA ALA A 136 27.26 -25.61 -6.32
C ALA A 136 26.65 -24.56 -7.25
N VAL A 137 27.19 -24.44 -8.48
CA VAL A 137 26.65 -23.57 -9.54
C VAL A 137 25.31 -24.12 -10.04
N ARG A 138 25.18 -25.44 -10.22
CA ARG A 138 23.94 -26.11 -10.64
C ARG A 138 22.77 -25.80 -9.70
N HIS A 139 22.95 -25.98 -8.39
CA HIS A 139 21.92 -25.66 -7.40
C HIS A 139 21.55 -24.17 -7.38
N GLY A 140 22.53 -23.27 -7.55
CA GLY A 140 22.21 -21.84 -7.64
C GLY A 140 21.38 -21.48 -8.88
N LEU A 141 21.63 -22.12 -10.03
CA LEU A 141 20.83 -21.95 -11.24
C LEU A 141 19.42 -22.56 -11.10
N ILE A 142 19.29 -23.72 -10.43
CA ILE A 142 17.99 -24.32 -10.09
C ILE A 142 17.18 -23.38 -9.20
N ALA A 143 17.79 -22.78 -8.18
CA ALA A 143 17.12 -21.85 -7.27
C ALA A 143 16.61 -20.59 -8.01
N LEU A 144 17.43 -19.98 -8.88
CA LEU A 144 16.98 -18.86 -9.73
C LEU A 144 15.86 -19.27 -10.69
N GLY A 145 15.94 -20.45 -11.31
CA GLY A 145 14.86 -20.99 -12.13
C GLY A 145 13.57 -21.22 -11.35
N ALA A 146 13.65 -21.67 -10.10
CA ALA A 146 12.50 -21.84 -9.21
C ALA A 146 11.87 -20.52 -8.78
N LEU A 147 12.66 -19.45 -8.59
CA LEU A 147 12.18 -18.10 -8.27
C LEU A 147 11.53 -17.42 -9.49
N GLN A 148 12.09 -17.61 -10.68
CA GLN A 148 11.67 -16.91 -11.89
C GLN A 148 10.53 -17.60 -12.67
N ALA A 149 10.43 -18.93 -12.62
CA ALA A 149 9.42 -19.67 -13.40
C ALA A 149 7.95 -19.30 -13.06
N PRO A 150 7.56 -19.09 -11.78
CA PRO A 150 6.20 -18.64 -11.45
C PRO A 150 5.86 -17.28 -12.09
N LEU A 151 6.85 -16.39 -12.19
CA LEU A 151 6.67 -14.99 -12.56
C LEU A 151 6.67 -14.75 -14.08
N HIS A 152 6.97 -15.77 -14.89
CA HIS A 152 7.21 -15.59 -16.33
C HIS A 152 5.98 -15.10 -17.12
N ASN A 153 4.83 -15.73 -16.84
CA ASN A 153 3.59 -15.54 -17.59
C ASN A 153 2.58 -14.63 -16.86
N ILE A 154 2.97 -14.02 -15.74
CA ILE A 154 2.10 -13.15 -14.95
C ILE A 154 2.26 -11.71 -15.43
N THR A 155 1.16 -11.09 -15.88
CA THR A 155 1.10 -9.66 -16.21
C THR A 155 1.15 -8.81 -14.94
N VAL A 156 1.41 -7.51 -15.05
CA VAL A 156 1.31 -6.58 -13.89
C VAL A 156 -0.04 -6.75 -13.19
N ALA A 157 -1.14 -6.83 -13.95
CA ALA A 157 -2.48 -7.07 -13.42
C ALA A 157 -2.67 -8.46 -12.77
N GLY A 158 -2.04 -9.53 -13.28
CA GLY A 158 -2.09 -10.85 -12.66
C GLY A 158 -1.33 -10.91 -11.34
N LEU A 159 -0.21 -10.19 -11.24
CA LEU A 159 0.59 -10.01 -10.02
C LEU A 159 -0.01 -8.95 -9.07
N GLN A 160 -1.14 -8.34 -9.46
CA GLN A 160 -2.03 -7.52 -8.64
C GLN A 160 -3.31 -8.26 -8.22
N VAL A 161 -3.42 -9.57 -8.50
CA VAL A 161 -4.57 -10.43 -8.10
C VAL A 161 -4.10 -11.70 -7.39
N GLN A 162 -2.93 -12.23 -7.75
CA GLN A 162 -2.26 -13.27 -6.98
C GLN A 162 -1.35 -12.62 -5.94
N ALA A 163 -1.43 -13.08 -4.69
CA ALA A 163 -0.41 -12.74 -3.68
C ALA A 163 0.99 -13.06 -4.24
N ARG A 164 1.97 -12.21 -3.93
CA ARG A 164 3.38 -12.47 -4.28
C ARG A 164 3.72 -13.91 -3.87
N PRO A 165 4.10 -14.81 -4.80
CA PRO A 165 4.21 -16.22 -4.50
C PRO A 165 5.24 -16.41 -3.38
N GLU A 166 4.81 -17.04 -2.28
CA GLU A 166 5.64 -17.24 -1.10
C GLU A 166 6.94 -17.95 -1.48
N ILE A 167 8.03 -17.56 -0.80
CA ILE A 167 9.41 -17.89 -1.20
C ILE A 167 9.54 -19.41 -1.36
N CYS A 168 9.65 -19.85 -2.61
CA CYS A 168 9.52 -21.26 -2.96
C CYS A 168 10.53 -22.11 -2.17
N GLU A 169 10.04 -23.10 -1.41
CA GLU A 169 10.87 -23.96 -0.56
C GLU A 169 12.02 -24.62 -1.34
N LEU A 170 11.76 -25.00 -2.60
CA LEU A 170 12.74 -25.53 -3.53
C LEU A 170 13.91 -24.54 -3.75
N ALA A 171 13.62 -23.25 -3.92
CA ALA A 171 14.64 -22.22 -4.07
C ALA A 171 15.45 -22.04 -2.79
N MET A 172 14.81 -22.02 -1.61
CA MET A 172 15.52 -21.95 -0.33
C MET A 172 16.41 -23.19 -0.11
N SER A 173 15.91 -24.39 -0.42
CA SER A 173 16.64 -25.65 -0.29
C SER A 173 17.91 -25.66 -1.16
N HIS A 174 17.80 -25.35 -2.45
CA HIS A 174 18.97 -25.31 -3.33
C HIS A 174 19.92 -24.13 -3.04
N THR A 175 19.41 -23.00 -2.55
CA THR A 175 20.27 -21.89 -2.08
C THR A 175 21.12 -22.33 -0.88
N HIS A 176 20.53 -23.03 0.10
CA HIS A 176 21.28 -23.60 1.23
C HIS A 176 22.29 -24.67 0.77
N LYS A 177 21.93 -25.57 -0.16
CA LYS A 177 22.85 -26.57 -0.73
C LYS A 177 24.06 -25.91 -1.40
N ALA A 178 23.82 -24.90 -2.25
CA ALA A 178 24.89 -24.15 -2.92
C ALA A 178 25.81 -23.43 -1.92
N MET A 179 25.26 -22.76 -0.91
CA MET A 179 26.05 -22.12 0.15
C MET A 179 26.84 -23.12 0.99
N HIS A 180 26.25 -24.28 1.32
CA HIS A 180 26.94 -25.34 2.07
C HIS A 180 28.15 -25.86 1.29
N MET A 181 27.97 -26.21 0.01
CA MET A 181 29.04 -26.71 -0.86
C MET A 181 30.21 -25.73 -1.01
N ILE A 182 29.95 -24.42 -1.09
CA ILE A 182 31.02 -23.40 -1.15
C ILE A 182 31.72 -23.22 0.20
N ARG A 183 31.02 -23.46 1.33
CA ARG A 183 31.61 -23.36 2.68
C ARG A 183 32.37 -24.62 3.11
N THR A 184 32.18 -25.76 2.45
CA THR A 184 32.88 -27.03 2.72
C THR A 184 33.89 -27.43 1.64
N ALA A 185 33.97 -26.69 0.54
CA ALA A 185 35.01 -26.85 -0.48
C ALA A 185 36.39 -26.41 0.05
N ASP A 186 37.44 -27.12 -0.38
CA ASP A 186 38.83 -26.73 -0.14
C ASP A 186 39.20 -25.48 -0.99
N PRO A 187 39.67 -24.37 -0.38
CA PRO A 187 40.07 -23.16 -1.09
C PRO A 187 41.20 -23.36 -2.12
N MET A 188 42.03 -24.41 -1.97
CA MET A 188 43.16 -24.67 -2.86
C MET A 188 42.75 -25.39 -4.16
N THR A 189 41.62 -26.10 -4.17
CA THR A 189 41.13 -26.85 -5.34
C THR A 189 39.87 -26.26 -5.99
N LEU A 190 39.17 -25.33 -5.33
CA LEU A 190 37.98 -24.67 -5.89
C LEU A 190 38.36 -23.67 -7.01
N PRO A 191 37.83 -23.80 -8.25
CA PRO A 191 38.14 -22.86 -9.34
C PRO A 191 37.65 -21.44 -9.06
N VAL A 192 38.40 -20.44 -9.54
CA VAL A 192 38.12 -19.01 -9.33
C VAL A 192 36.77 -18.64 -9.96
N GLU A 193 36.52 -19.17 -11.15
CA GLU A 193 35.32 -19.00 -11.93
C GLU A 193 34.08 -19.54 -11.20
N VAL A 194 34.23 -20.62 -10.42
CA VAL A 194 33.15 -21.18 -9.59
C VAL A 194 32.85 -20.26 -8.41
N SER A 195 33.88 -19.84 -7.68
CA SER A 195 33.74 -18.91 -6.54
C SER A 195 33.11 -17.58 -6.95
N LEU A 196 33.55 -17.00 -8.07
CA LEU A 196 32.97 -15.79 -8.64
C LEU A 196 31.52 -16.03 -9.09
N THR A 197 31.24 -17.13 -9.81
CA THR A 197 29.87 -17.46 -10.27
C THR A 197 28.91 -17.61 -9.09
N CYS A 198 29.31 -18.29 -8.02
CA CYS A 198 28.47 -18.42 -6.82
C CYS A 198 28.23 -17.07 -6.14
N CYS A 199 29.21 -16.16 -6.08
CA CYS A 199 28.98 -14.79 -5.59
C CYS A 199 27.93 -14.06 -6.44
N LEU A 200 27.98 -14.18 -7.77
CA LEU A 200 27.00 -13.54 -8.67
C LEU A 200 25.61 -14.21 -8.57
N LEU A 201 25.56 -15.52 -8.33
CA LEU A 201 24.31 -16.27 -8.13
C LEU A 201 23.61 -15.90 -6.82
N PHE A 202 24.33 -15.86 -5.68
CA PHE A 202 23.73 -15.49 -4.39
C PHE A 202 23.23 -14.04 -4.40
N LEU A 203 23.99 -13.14 -5.03
CA LEU A 203 23.55 -11.77 -5.28
C LEU A 203 22.29 -11.72 -6.17
N ALA A 204 22.24 -12.53 -7.23
CA ALA A 204 21.06 -12.59 -8.09
C ALA A 204 19.81 -13.10 -7.35
N MET A 205 19.97 -14.02 -6.37
CA MET A 205 18.87 -14.51 -5.53
C MET A 205 18.34 -13.45 -4.57
N GLN A 206 19.19 -12.56 -4.04
CA GLN A 206 18.78 -11.49 -3.13
C GLN A 206 17.77 -10.50 -3.76
N PHE A 207 17.72 -10.38 -5.09
CA PHE A 207 16.68 -9.59 -5.77
C PHE A 207 15.28 -10.23 -5.75
N TRP A 208 15.19 -11.54 -5.48
CA TRP A 208 13.92 -12.29 -5.45
C TRP A 208 13.56 -12.82 -4.05
N ILE A 209 14.53 -12.92 -3.14
CA ILE A 209 14.36 -13.38 -1.75
C ILE A 209 14.44 -12.17 -0.82
N GLU A 210 13.28 -11.62 -0.44
CA GLU A 210 13.20 -10.48 0.47
C GLU A 210 13.58 -10.84 1.92
N LYS A 211 14.89 -10.78 2.26
CA LYS A 211 15.48 -10.23 3.53
C LYS A 211 16.91 -10.73 3.85
N THR A 212 17.52 -10.05 4.81
CA THR A 212 18.63 -10.45 5.72
C THR A 212 20.09 -10.36 5.28
N SER A 213 20.45 -10.19 4.00
CA SER A 213 21.88 -10.04 3.62
C SER A 213 22.11 -8.94 2.58
N SER A 214 23.19 -8.17 2.77
CA SER A 214 23.53 -7.04 1.90
C SER A 214 24.24 -7.51 0.63
N ALA A 215 23.74 -7.05 -0.53
CA ALA A 215 24.35 -7.19 -1.86
C ALA A 215 25.85 -6.84 -1.89
N ALA A 216 26.24 -5.83 -1.11
CA ALA A 216 27.63 -5.39 -0.98
C ALA A 216 28.58 -6.52 -0.55
N MET A 217 28.13 -7.49 0.25
CA MET A 217 29.00 -8.56 0.76
C MET A 217 29.47 -9.50 -0.34
N HIS A 218 28.58 -9.94 -1.24
CA HIS A 218 28.94 -10.83 -2.35
C HIS A 218 29.78 -10.11 -3.41
N ILE A 219 29.51 -8.83 -3.64
CA ILE A 219 30.27 -7.99 -4.58
C ILE A 219 31.68 -7.74 -4.05
N MET A 220 31.82 -7.38 -2.76
CA MET A 220 33.14 -7.21 -2.14
C MET A 220 33.91 -8.52 -2.03
N ALA A 221 33.24 -9.67 -1.83
CA ALA A 221 33.88 -10.98 -1.87
C ALA A 221 34.45 -11.28 -3.27
N ALA A 222 33.66 -11.10 -4.32
CA ALA A 222 34.11 -11.28 -5.71
C ALA A 222 35.25 -10.31 -6.08
N TYR A 223 35.20 -9.06 -5.63
CA TYR A 223 36.25 -8.06 -5.87
C TYR A 223 37.57 -8.45 -5.16
N ARG A 224 37.53 -8.90 -3.91
CA ARG A 224 38.72 -9.40 -3.17
C ARG A 224 39.35 -10.61 -3.86
N ILE A 225 38.55 -11.57 -4.32
CA ILE A 225 39.04 -12.76 -5.05
C ILE A 225 39.81 -12.35 -6.33
N LEU A 226 39.43 -11.25 -6.99
CA LEU A 226 40.19 -10.70 -8.13
C LEU A 226 41.45 -9.94 -7.67
N GLN A 227 41.38 -9.13 -6.61
CA GLN A 227 42.55 -8.44 -6.06
C GLN A 227 43.66 -9.41 -5.61
N GLU A 228 43.28 -10.45 -4.87
CA GLU A 228 44.18 -11.48 -4.33
C GLU A 228 44.90 -12.29 -5.43
N LYS A 229 44.29 -12.43 -6.62
CA LYS A 229 44.86 -13.22 -7.73
C LYS A 229 45.45 -12.40 -8.89
N PHE A 230 45.01 -11.15 -9.09
CA PHE A 230 45.39 -10.33 -10.24
C PHE A 230 45.91 -8.92 -9.87
N GLY A 231 46.08 -8.63 -8.59
CA GLY A 231 46.66 -7.39 -8.07
C GLY A 231 45.65 -6.29 -7.77
N ASN A 232 46.08 -5.24 -7.06
CA ASN A 232 45.16 -4.25 -6.48
C ASN A 232 44.56 -3.24 -7.48
N ASP A 233 45.15 -3.05 -8.66
CA ASP A 233 44.66 -2.08 -9.66
C ASP A 233 43.66 -2.71 -10.64
N ALA A 234 42.38 -2.55 -10.33
CA ALA A 234 41.27 -3.04 -11.13
C ALA A 234 41.17 -2.40 -12.54
N SER A 235 41.81 -1.26 -12.79
CA SER A 235 41.86 -0.64 -14.12
C SER A 235 42.82 -1.34 -15.10
N LEU A 236 43.70 -2.19 -14.57
CA LEU A 236 44.71 -2.95 -15.32
C LEU A 236 44.31 -4.42 -15.56
N TRP A 237 43.40 -5.00 -14.77
CA TRP A 237 43.00 -6.42 -14.91
C TRP A 237 42.60 -6.79 -16.35
N ALA A 238 41.75 -5.99 -17.00
CA ALA A 238 41.30 -6.25 -18.38
C ALA A 238 42.40 -6.07 -19.46
N LYS A 239 43.61 -5.65 -19.06
CA LYS A 239 44.82 -5.50 -19.90
C LYS A 239 45.96 -6.44 -19.46
N ASN A 240 45.81 -7.12 -18.32
CA ASN A 240 46.82 -8.02 -17.77
C ASN A 240 46.79 -9.35 -18.55
N PRO A 241 47.90 -9.76 -19.19
CA PRO A 241 47.95 -11.01 -19.97
C PRO A 241 47.75 -12.28 -19.13
N ASP A 242 47.97 -12.22 -17.81
CA ASP A 242 47.81 -13.35 -16.90
C ASP A 242 46.34 -13.61 -16.49
N VAL A 243 45.41 -12.73 -16.86
CA VAL A 243 43.97 -12.90 -16.58
C VAL A 243 43.33 -13.79 -17.66
N PRO A 244 42.69 -14.93 -17.29
CA PRO A 244 42.00 -15.79 -18.24
C PRO A 244 40.96 -15.04 -19.10
N GLY A 245 40.89 -15.37 -20.39
CA GLY A 245 40.08 -14.61 -21.35
C GLY A 245 38.59 -14.51 -21.02
N ASP A 246 37.97 -15.57 -20.48
CA ASP A 246 36.57 -15.51 -20.01
C ASP A 246 36.43 -14.67 -18.72
N ILE A 247 37.48 -14.55 -17.87
CA ILE A 247 37.48 -13.63 -16.72
C ILE A 247 37.55 -12.17 -17.21
N ALA A 248 38.51 -11.86 -18.08
CA ALA A 248 38.70 -10.50 -18.61
C ALA A 248 37.49 -10.01 -19.44
N THR A 249 36.85 -10.89 -20.22
CA THR A 249 35.77 -10.50 -21.16
C THR A 249 34.35 -10.77 -20.68
N THR A 250 34.16 -11.57 -19.62
CA THR A 250 32.81 -11.94 -19.13
C THR A 250 32.63 -11.66 -17.63
N PHE A 251 33.54 -12.09 -16.75
CA PHE A 251 33.37 -11.84 -15.30
C PHE A 251 33.61 -10.38 -14.90
N ILE A 252 34.68 -9.73 -15.38
CA ILE A 252 35.00 -8.35 -14.98
C ILE A 252 33.91 -7.35 -15.44
N PRO A 253 33.39 -7.40 -16.68
CA PRO A 253 32.25 -6.57 -17.09
C PRO A 253 31.00 -6.79 -16.22
N ALA A 254 30.68 -8.06 -15.89
CA ALA A 254 29.55 -8.39 -15.03
C ALA A 254 29.74 -7.87 -13.60
N LEU A 255 30.95 -8.02 -13.02
CA LEU A 255 31.24 -7.51 -11.67
C LEU A 255 31.22 -5.97 -11.64
N ASN A 256 31.75 -5.29 -12.66
CA ASN A 256 31.66 -3.82 -12.76
C ASN A 256 30.20 -3.37 -12.85
N GLU A 257 29.36 -4.03 -13.66
CA GLU A 257 27.91 -3.76 -13.75
C GLU A 257 27.18 -3.98 -12.41
N LEU A 258 27.67 -4.89 -11.56
CA LEU A 258 27.14 -5.15 -10.22
C LEU A 258 27.66 -4.19 -9.15
N ILE A 259 28.93 -3.78 -9.19
CA ILE A 259 29.48 -2.67 -8.41
C ILE A 259 28.65 -1.40 -8.69
N ASN A 260 28.37 -1.13 -9.96
CA ASN A 260 27.51 -0.03 -10.41
C ASN A 260 26.07 -0.15 -9.87
N HIS A 261 25.58 -1.37 -9.60
CA HIS A 261 24.25 -1.60 -9.05
C HIS A 261 24.20 -1.53 -7.51
N ALA A 262 25.26 -1.91 -6.79
CA ALA A 262 25.33 -1.76 -5.33
C ALA A 262 25.18 -0.30 -4.89
N CYS A 263 25.71 0.62 -5.69
CA CYS A 263 25.59 2.06 -5.50
C CYS A 263 24.15 2.59 -5.58
N THR A 264 23.18 1.79 -6.08
CA THR A 264 21.75 2.17 -6.09
C THR A 264 21.00 1.73 -4.82
N PHE A 265 21.67 1.10 -3.85
CA PHE A 265 21.06 0.54 -2.64
C PHE A 265 21.80 0.89 -1.33
N SER A 266 22.88 1.67 -1.38
CA SER A 266 23.70 2.00 -0.21
C SER A 266 24.46 3.31 -0.41
N ASP A 267 24.13 4.34 0.36
CA ASP A 267 24.86 5.63 0.35
C ASP A 267 26.32 5.51 0.79
N ASP A 268 26.64 4.55 1.67
CA ASP A 268 27.99 4.23 2.18
C ASP A 268 28.74 3.21 1.26
N PHE A 269 28.45 3.13 -0.06
CA PHE A 269 29.13 2.21 -1.01
C PHE A 269 29.80 2.95 -2.20
N PRO A 270 31.03 2.60 -2.62
CA PRO A 270 31.89 1.56 -2.04
C PRO A 270 32.45 1.95 -0.66
N PRO A 271 32.53 1.02 0.32
CA PRO A 271 32.89 1.38 1.69
C PRO A 271 34.27 2.03 1.81
N ALA A 272 34.44 2.92 2.79
CA ALA A 272 35.75 3.47 3.13
C ALA A 272 36.77 2.34 3.43
N GLY A 273 37.92 2.37 2.77
CA GLY A 273 38.93 1.31 2.87
C GLY A 273 38.70 0.08 1.98
N SER A 274 37.66 0.06 1.13
CA SER A 274 37.38 -1.03 0.18
C SER A 274 38.42 -1.24 -0.93
N GLY A 275 39.26 -0.22 -1.20
CA GLY A 275 40.18 -0.23 -2.34
C GLY A 275 39.52 0.03 -3.70
N ILE A 276 38.25 0.46 -3.73
CA ILE A 276 37.55 0.89 -4.96
C ILE A 276 37.51 2.44 -4.96
N PRO A 277 38.07 3.12 -5.97
CA PRO A 277 37.93 4.58 -6.12
C PRO A 277 36.47 5.01 -6.33
N ALA A 278 36.08 6.19 -5.83
CA ALA A 278 34.71 6.70 -6.01
C ALA A 278 34.39 7.12 -7.46
N ASP A 279 35.41 7.34 -8.29
CA ASP A 279 35.32 7.56 -9.74
C ASP A 279 35.62 6.28 -10.57
N TYR A 280 35.66 5.11 -9.93
CA TYR A 280 35.99 3.84 -10.59
C TYR A 280 35.09 3.57 -11.81
N HIS A 281 35.74 3.29 -12.94
CA HIS A 281 35.14 3.03 -14.25
C HIS A 281 34.36 4.21 -14.88
N LEU A 282 34.20 5.35 -14.19
CA LEU A 282 33.35 6.47 -14.59
C LEU A 282 33.68 7.01 -16.00
N GLY A 283 34.96 7.24 -16.29
CA GLY A 283 35.40 7.71 -17.61
C GLY A 283 35.18 6.71 -18.76
N TYR A 284 35.12 5.40 -18.47
CA TYR A 284 34.79 4.39 -19.48
C TYR A 284 33.29 4.35 -19.74
N ASP A 285 32.47 4.31 -18.68
CA ASP A 285 31.01 4.21 -18.77
C ASP A 285 30.43 5.40 -19.56
N VAL A 286 30.94 6.61 -19.28
CA VAL A 286 30.59 7.86 -19.98
C VAL A 286 31.04 7.84 -21.44
N GLY A 287 32.19 7.24 -21.75
CA GLY A 287 32.70 7.12 -23.12
C GLY A 287 31.80 6.28 -24.05
N GLN A 288 31.09 5.28 -23.51
CA GLN A 288 30.20 4.41 -24.30
C GLN A 288 28.96 5.15 -24.85
N ILE A 289 28.59 6.31 -24.30
CA ILE A 289 27.42 7.11 -24.71
C ILE A 289 27.53 7.56 -26.18
N SER A 290 28.75 7.62 -26.73
CA SER A 290 29.01 7.88 -28.15
C SER A 290 28.54 6.76 -29.11
N SER A 291 28.16 5.58 -28.60
CA SER A 291 27.82 4.39 -29.39
C SER A 291 26.31 4.13 -29.57
N ILE A 292 25.44 4.96 -28.98
CA ILE A 292 23.98 4.80 -28.99
C ILE A 292 23.43 4.86 -30.43
N SER A 293 22.62 3.87 -30.80
CA SER A 293 21.96 3.78 -32.11
C SER A 293 20.44 3.59 -32.06
N ASP A 294 19.85 3.34 -30.90
CA ASP A 294 18.43 3.07 -30.72
C ASP A 294 17.95 3.41 -29.28
N ALA A 295 16.65 3.28 -29.04
CA ALA A 295 16.01 3.60 -27.77
C ALA A 295 16.50 2.74 -26.58
N ASN A 296 16.88 1.47 -26.80
CA ASN A 296 17.40 0.61 -25.74
C ASN A 296 18.82 1.04 -25.35
N GLY A 297 19.64 1.42 -26.34
CA GLY A 297 20.94 2.04 -26.08
C GLY A 297 20.83 3.38 -25.33
N ALA A 298 19.78 4.17 -25.59
CA ALA A 298 19.52 5.40 -24.84
C ALA A 298 19.08 5.11 -23.39
N LEU A 299 18.28 4.07 -23.16
CA LEU A 299 17.86 3.62 -21.83
C LEU A 299 19.05 3.13 -21.00
N ASP A 300 19.89 2.28 -21.59
CA ASP A 300 21.15 1.78 -20.99
C ASP A 300 22.13 2.93 -20.66
N ALA A 301 22.27 3.91 -21.55
CA ALA A 301 23.10 5.08 -21.30
C ALA A 301 22.60 5.93 -20.11
N ILE A 302 21.28 6.06 -19.94
CA ILE A 302 20.68 6.82 -18.81
C ILE A 302 20.79 6.04 -17.50
N ASP A 303 20.55 4.72 -17.52
CA ASP A 303 20.78 3.85 -16.36
C ASP A 303 22.26 3.88 -15.91
N ARG A 304 23.22 3.81 -16.86
CA ARG A 304 24.65 4.01 -16.58
C ARG A 304 24.93 5.37 -15.97
N LEU A 305 24.40 6.47 -16.53
CA LEU A 305 24.59 7.82 -16.00
C LEU A 305 24.04 7.97 -14.57
N LEU A 306 22.85 7.44 -14.28
CA LEU A 306 22.30 7.44 -12.91
C LEU A 306 23.19 6.65 -11.96
N LYS A 307 23.64 5.45 -12.34
CA LYS A 307 24.59 4.63 -11.56
C LYS A 307 25.97 5.29 -11.41
N CYS A 308 26.42 6.09 -12.38
CA CYS A 308 27.64 6.90 -12.31
C CYS A 308 27.52 8.05 -11.30
N VAL A 309 26.36 8.70 -11.24
CA VAL A 309 26.12 9.82 -10.31
C VAL A 309 25.87 9.32 -8.88
N LEU A 310 25.18 8.18 -8.73
CA LEU A 310 24.99 7.52 -7.43
C LEU A 310 26.31 7.02 -6.81
N ARG A 311 27.29 6.57 -7.63
CA ARG A 311 28.67 6.31 -7.18
C ARG A 311 29.35 7.53 -6.54
N ALA A 312 29.03 8.72 -7.04
CA ALA A 312 29.73 9.96 -6.70
C ALA A 312 29.19 10.68 -5.45
N THR A 313 28.25 10.09 -4.71
CA THR A 313 27.82 10.60 -3.39
C THR A 313 28.94 10.53 -2.35
N SER A 314 29.85 9.54 -2.49
CA SER A 314 31.04 9.32 -1.65
C SER A 314 32.17 10.33 -1.94
N ARG A 315 31.92 11.63 -1.68
CA ARG A 315 32.85 12.79 -1.81
C ARG A 315 34.10 12.58 -2.72
N PRO A 316 33.95 12.45 -4.05
CA PRO A 316 35.09 12.37 -4.95
C PRO A 316 35.61 13.78 -5.28
N GLY A 317 36.93 13.93 -5.33
CA GLY A 317 37.55 15.04 -6.07
C GLY A 317 37.50 14.75 -7.57
N ILE A 318 36.35 14.99 -8.22
CA ILE A 318 36.20 14.78 -9.67
C ILE A 318 37.19 15.71 -10.41
N SER A 319 37.98 15.13 -11.32
CA SER A 319 38.91 15.91 -12.13
C SER A 319 38.16 16.77 -13.16
N GLN A 320 38.63 18.00 -13.38
CA GLN A 320 38.01 18.95 -14.32
C GLN A 320 37.98 18.43 -15.78
N SER A 321 38.85 17.47 -16.12
CA SER A 321 38.79 16.73 -17.38
C SER A 321 37.58 15.79 -17.44
N LEU A 322 37.32 15.02 -16.39
CA LEU A 322 36.18 14.09 -16.32
C LEU A 322 34.84 14.82 -16.23
N GLU A 323 34.78 15.95 -15.51
CA GLU A 323 33.62 16.85 -15.48
C GLU A 323 33.23 17.33 -16.90
N LYS A 324 34.21 17.73 -17.72
CA LYS A 324 33.99 18.11 -19.13
C LYS A 324 33.47 16.93 -19.97
N THR A 325 34.08 15.75 -19.84
CA THR A 325 33.63 14.54 -20.56
C THR A 325 32.18 14.19 -20.23
N ILE A 326 31.75 14.35 -18.97
CA ILE A 326 30.36 14.09 -18.56
C ILE A 326 29.41 15.17 -19.10
N ALA A 327 29.79 16.45 -19.05
CA ALA A 327 29.00 17.54 -19.65
C ALA A 327 28.86 17.40 -21.18
N GLU A 328 29.88 16.86 -21.86
CA GLU A 328 29.84 16.52 -23.28
C GLU A 328 28.95 15.30 -23.57
N ALA A 329 28.99 14.27 -22.72
CA ALA A 329 28.16 13.09 -22.87
C ALA A 329 26.67 13.38 -22.63
N PHE A 330 26.33 14.22 -21.64
CA PHE A 330 24.95 14.71 -21.46
C PHE A 330 24.45 15.45 -22.71
N ARG A 331 25.27 16.32 -23.30
CA ARG A 331 24.95 17.06 -24.53
C ARG A 331 24.79 16.13 -25.74
N CYS A 332 25.66 15.12 -25.86
CA CYS A 332 25.56 14.09 -26.89
C CYS A 332 24.23 13.32 -26.77
N LEU A 333 23.85 12.94 -25.55
CA LEU A 333 22.62 12.21 -25.27
C LEU A 333 21.36 13.06 -25.51
N ASP A 334 21.37 14.36 -25.19
CA ASP A 334 20.30 15.28 -25.59
C ASP A 334 20.11 15.28 -27.12
N CYS A 335 21.21 15.42 -27.87
CA CYS A 335 21.18 15.36 -29.33
C CYS A 335 20.69 14.01 -29.84
N LYS A 336 21.07 12.89 -29.23
CA LYS A 336 20.63 11.55 -29.68
C LYS A 336 19.17 11.25 -29.34
N LEU A 337 18.63 11.74 -28.22
CA LEU A 337 17.19 11.68 -27.96
C LEU A 337 16.40 12.55 -28.95
N GLN A 338 16.94 13.70 -29.35
CA GLN A 338 16.33 14.55 -30.38
C GLN A 338 16.38 13.87 -31.77
N GLU A 339 17.52 13.31 -32.17
CA GLU A 339 17.66 12.55 -33.43
C GLU A 339 16.73 11.32 -33.48
N LEU A 340 16.62 10.55 -32.39
CA LEU A 340 15.72 9.39 -32.31
C LEU A 340 14.23 9.80 -32.35
N HIS A 341 13.90 10.98 -31.81
CA HIS A 341 12.59 11.58 -32.00
C HIS A 341 12.36 12.00 -33.46
N ASP A 342 13.32 12.70 -34.09
CA ASP A 342 13.14 13.32 -35.41
C ASP A 342 13.02 12.29 -36.55
N ILE A 343 13.40 11.03 -36.31
CA ILE A 343 13.18 9.87 -37.20
C ILE A 343 11.94 9.03 -36.84
N ASP A 344 11.09 9.50 -35.91
CA ASP A 344 9.90 8.83 -35.36
C ASP A 344 10.16 7.44 -34.73
N ALA A 345 11.39 7.21 -34.26
CA ALA A 345 11.73 6.02 -33.47
C ALA A 345 11.34 6.17 -31.98
N LEU A 346 11.11 7.41 -31.52
CA LEU A 346 10.65 7.76 -30.17
C LEU A 346 9.65 8.95 -30.22
N PRO A 347 8.34 8.70 -30.32
CA PRO A 347 7.33 9.78 -30.38
C PRO A 347 7.28 10.64 -29.09
N ARG A 348 7.09 11.97 -29.22
CA ARG A 348 7.11 12.94 -28.06
C ARG A 348 6.13 12.64 -26.94
N HIS A 349 5.06 11.92 -27.24
CA HIS A 349 3.99 11.56 -26.33
C HIS A 349 4.01 10.06 -25.96
N GLY A 350 4.97 9.30 -26.50
CA GLY A 350 5.21 7.91 -26.13
C GLY A 350 5.85 7.79 -24.76
N ARG A 351 5.41 6.78 -23.98
CA ARG A 351 5.86 6.50 -22.62
C ARG A 351 7.38 6.46 -22.48
N ASP A 352 8.05 5.77 -23.39
CA ASP A 352 9.51 5.55 -23.33
C ASP A 352 10.29 6.86 -23.48
N TYR A 353 9.91 7.72 -24.43
CA TYR A 353 10.52 9.05 -24.59
C TYR A 353 10.36 9.91 -23.33
N ILE A 354 9.20 9.85 -22.68
CA ILE A 354 8.94 10.59 -21.43
C ILE A 354 9.83 10.06 -20.29
N HIS A 355 9.95 8.73 -20.11
CA HIS A 355 10.87 8.16 -19.11
C HIS A 355 12.34 8.52 -19.40
N LEU A 356 12.78 8.48 -20.66
CA LEU A 356 14.15 8.85 -21.04
C LEU A 356 14.43 10.32 -20.70
N CYS A 357 13.53 11.25 -21.06
CA CYS A 357 13.68 12.67 -20.72
C CYS A 357 13.62 12.94 -19.20
N LEU A 358 12.74 12.24 -18.48
CA LEU A 358 12.58 12.29 -17.02
C LEU A 358 13.88 11.92 -16.30
N HIS A 359 14.41 10.74 -16.61
CA HIS A 359 15.59 10.20 -15.92
C HIS A 359 16.90 10.89 -16.33
N LEU A 360 17.00 11.38 -17.57
CA LEU A 360 18.08 12.28 -17.99
C LEU A 360 18.05 13.61 -17.22
N ARG A 361 16.86 14.14 -16.89
CA ARG A 361 16.72 15.35 -16.06
C ARG A 361 17.19 15.11 -14.63
N VAL A 362 16.81 13.97 -14.03
CA VAL A 362 17.28 13.55 -12.68
C VAL A 362 18.80 13.43 -12.66
N ALA A 363 19.39 12.68 -13.61
CA ALA A 363 20.84 12.47 -13.71
C ALA A 363 21.61 13.80 -13.79
N LYS A 364 21.10 14.79 -14.53
CA LYS A 364 21.70 16.13 -14.63
C LYS A 364 21.68 16.89 -13.30
N VAL A 365 20.53 16.97 -12.62
CA VAL A 365 20.43 17.66 -11.31
C VAL A 365 21.35 17.01 -10.28
N MET A 366 21.30 15.68 -10.18
CA MET A 366 22.17 14.94 -9.29
C MET A 366 23.66 15.16 -9.63
N PHE A 367 24.04 15.16 -10.92
CA PHE A 367 25.44 15.35 -11.32
C PHE A 367 26.00 16.72 -10.91
N PHE A 368 25.32 17.81 -11.26
CA PHE A 368 25.84 19.16 -10.97
C PHE A 368 25.83 19.50 -9.46
N THR A 369 25.12 18.70 -8.64
CA THR A 369 25.11 18.80 -7.18
C THR A 369 26.04 17.79 -6.48
N ILE A 370 26.78 16.94 -7.21
CA ILE A 370 27.78 16.02 -6.64
C ILE A 370 28.76 16.78 -5.73
N GLY A 371 29.02 16.21 -4.55
CA GLY A 371 30.06 16.68 -3.63
C GLY A 371 29.82 18.05 -3.00
N ARG A 372 28.75 18.77 -3.38
CA ARG A 372 28.41 20.08 -2.83
C ARG A 372 28.05 19.93 -1.34
N PRO A 373 28.63 20.76 -0.45
CA PRO A 373 28.34 20.69 0.99
C PRO A 373 27.00 21.36 1.32
N ASP A 374 26.64 22.42 0.61
CA ASP A 374 25.39 23.16 0.76
C ASP A 374 24.27 22.54 -0.10
N GLU A 375 23.06 22.51 0.45
CA GLU A 375 21.86 22.04 -0.23
C GLU A 375 21.01 23.17 -0.82
N ALA A 376 21.39 24.44 -0.60
CA ALA A 376 20.84 25.58 -1.36
C ALA A 376 21.21 25.52 -2.86
N GLU A 377 22.25 24.79 -3.23
CA GLU A 377 22.63 24.51 -4.63
C GLU A 377 21.49 23.81 -5.42
N PHE A 378 20.57 23.10 -4.73
CA PHE A 378 19.38 22.53 -5.36
C PHE A 378 18.35 23.59 -5.81
N ASP A 379 18.36 24.80 -5.24
CA ASP A 379 17.40 25.86 -5.55
C ASP A 379 17.52 26.33 -7.01
N ALA A 380 18.75 26.33 -7.55
CA ALA A 380 19.02 26.63 -8.97
C ALA A 380 18.37 25.63 -9.95
N PHE A 381 17.97 24.44 -9.47
CA PHE A 381 17.37 23.38 -10.25
C PHE A 381 15.83 23.29 -10.09
N HIS A 382 15.16 24.27 -9.48
CA HIS A 382 13.70 24.31 -9.39
C HIS A 382 12.97 24.04 -10.75
N PRO A 383 13.37 24.63 -11.90
CA PRO A 383 12.76 24.32 -13.19
C PRO A 383 12.97 22.86 -13.64
N HIS A 384 14.04 22.20 -13.18
CA HIS A 384 14.29 20.79 -13.46
C HIS A 384 13.40 19.88 -12.59
N PHE A 385 13.20 20.21 -11.32
CA PHE A 385 12.25 19.49 -10.46
C PHE A 385 10.80 19.62 -10.98
N SER A 386 10.40 20.81 -11.44
CA SER A 386 9.05 21.03 -12.02
C SER A 386 8.84 20.19 -13.29
N PHE A 387 9.85 20.12 -14.16
CA PHE A 387 9.84 19.23 -15.32
C PHE A 387 9.74 17.74 -14.93
N ILE A 388 10.44 17.30 -13.88
CA ILE A 388 10.40 15.92 -13.38
C ILE A 388 8.98 15.55 -12.92
N VAL A 389 8.35 16.39 -12.08
CA VAL A 389 6.97 16.18 -11.59
C VAL A 389 5.95 16.16 -12.73
N GLY A 390 6.03 17.12 -13.65
CA GLY A 390 5.14 17.18 -14.83
C GLY A 390 5.31 15.99 -15.79
N CYS A 391 6.53 15.43 -15.89
CA CYS A 391 6.76 14.18 -16.62
C CYS A 391 6.17 12.96 -15.90
N CYS A 392 6.31 12.86 -14.58
CA CYS A 392 5.73 11.76 -13.80
C CYS A 392 4.20 11.73 -13.86
N ARG A 393 3.53 12.88 -13.69
CA ARG A 393 2.06 12.97 -13.84
C ARG A 393 1.62 12.46 -15.22
N ARG A 394 2.26 12.91 -16.30
CA ARG A 394 1.98 12.46 -17.66
C ARG A 394 2.17 10.95 -17.88
N VAL A 395 3.06 10.29 -17.13
CA VAL A 395 3.21 8.82 -17.20
C VAL A 395 2.05 8.13 -16.48
N ILE A 396 1.64 8.63 -15.31
CA ILE A 396 0.46 8.14 -14.58
C ILE A 396 -0.79 8.29 -15.46
N ASP A 397 -1.02 9.49 -16.03
CA ASP A 397 -2.14 9.76 -16.95
C ASP A 397 -2.20 8.73 -18.09
N LEU A 398 -1.08 8.46 -18.77
CA LEU A 398 -0.98 7.49 -19.85
C LEU A 398 -1.28 6.05 -19.40
N ASP A 399 -0.80 5.66 -18.23
CA ASP A 399 -1.01 4.31 -17.68
C ASP A 399 -2.46 4.09 -17.21
N THR A 400 -3.23 5.14 -16.89
CA THR A 400 -4.69 5.00 -16.66
C THR A 400 -5.49 4.70 -17.93
N VAL A 401 -4.97 5.07 -19.11
CA VAL A 401 -5.68 4.95 -20.41
C VAL A 401 -5.34 3.63 -21.11
N VAL A 402 -4.16 3.05 -20.86
CA VAL A 402 -3.69 1.82 -21.51
C VAL A 402 -4.02 0.59 -20.66
N ARG A 403 -4.81 -0.35 -21.19
CA ARG A 403 -5.15 -1.59 -20.47
C ARG A 403 -3.89 -2.39 -20.09
N PRO A 404 -3.70 -2.78 -18.82
CA PRO A 404 -2.47 -3.45 -18.33
C PRO A 404 -2.33 -4.93 -18.75
N GLU A 405 -3.22 -5.45 -19.60
CA GLU A 405 -3.32 -6.86 -20.03
C GLU A 405 -2.07 -7.43 -20.74
N LYS A 406 -1.04 -6.63 -21.04
CA LYS A 406 0.11 -7.03 -21.87
C LYS A 406 1.51 -6.66 -21.36
N GLN A 407 1.66 -5.98 -20.22
CA GLN A 407 2.98 -5.74 -19.64
C GLN A 407 3.38 -6.89 -18.71
N SER A 408 4.53 -7.52 -19.02
CA SER A 408 5.19 -8.49 -18.13
C SER A 408 5.98 -7.73 -17.07
N VAL A 409 5.91 -8.19 -15.82
CA VAL A 409 6.65 -7.61 -14.68
C VAL A 409 8.18 -7.69 -14.87
N LEU A 410 8.64 -8.48 -15.85
CA LEU A 410 10.05 -8.70 -16.17
C LEU A 410 10.62 -7.69 -17.19
N SER A 411 9.84 -6.71 -17.66
CA SER A 411 10.34 -5.67 -18.58
C SER A 411 11.16 -4.59 -17.84
N PRO A 412 12.37 -4.21 -18.31
CA PRO A 412 13.23 -3.26 -17.64
C PRO A 412 12.72 -1.81 -17.79
N SER A 413 11.95 -1.33 -16.81
CA SER A 413 11.55 0.08 -16.70
C SER A 413 12.48 0.86 -15.75
N LEU A 414 12.70 2.15 -16.04
CA LEU A 414 13.35 3.10 -15.10
C LEU A 414 12.38 3.63 -14.03
N GLY A 415 11.07 3.48 -14.23
CA GLY A 415 10.03 3.83 -13.26
C GLY A 415 9.75 5.34 -13.08
N ILE A 416 8.96 5.66 -12.07
CA ILE A 416 8.61 7.03 -11.63
C ILE A 416 8.78 7.27 -10.12
N LEU A 417 8.85 6.22 -9.29
CA LEU A 417 9.01 6.39 -7.84
C LEU A 417 10.36 7.01 -7.45
N PRO A 418 11.52 6.60 -8.01
CA PRO A 418 12.80 7.24 -7.65
C PRO A 418 12.89 8.72 -8.04
N PRO A 419 12.44 9.17 -9.24
CA PRO A 419 12.34 10.60 -9.57
C PRO A 419 11.44 11.41 -8.63
N LEU A 420 10.26 10.89 -8.26
CA LEU A 420 9.35 11.60 -7.34
C LEU A 420 9.93 11.66 -5.92
N PHE A 421 10.50 10.56 -5.43
CA PHE A 421 11.21 10.52 -4.14
C PHE A 421 12.40 11.49 -4.10
N PHE A 422 13.14 11.62 -5.20
CA PHE A 422 14.22 12.59 -5.34
C PHE A 422 13.70 14.04 -5.28
N VAL A 423 12.58 14.38 -5.94
CA VAL A 423 11.96 15.71 -5.79
C VAL A 423 11.54 15.97 -4.35
N ALA A 424 10.74 15.07 -3.76
CA ALA A 424 10.15 15.24 -2.44
C ALA A 424 11.19 15.34 -1.30
N THR A 425 12.38 14.76 -1.47
CA THR A 425 13.45 14.81 -0.47
C THR A 425 14.54 15.84 -0.75
N ARG A 426 14.71 16.34 -1.99
CA ARG A 426 15.83 17.26 -2.34
C ARG A 426 15.39 18.68 -2.68
N CYS A 427 14.23 18.87 -3.31
CA CYS A 427 13.69 20.21 -3.57
C CYS A 427 13.48 20.97 -2.24
N ARG A 428 13.65 22.30 -2.22
CA ARG A 428 13.39 23.15 -1.04
C ARG A 428 12.14 24.03 -1.17
N GLU A 429 11.43 23.92 -2.30
CA GLU A 429 10.17 24.62 -2.55
C GLU A 429 8.99 23.74 -2.08
N PRO A 430 8.21 24.14 -1.05
CA PRO A 430 7.26 23.23 -0.40
C PRO A 430 6.11 22.73 -1.27
N ARG A 431 5.63 23.51 -2.24
CA ARG A 431 4.47 23.10 -3.08
C ARG A 431 4.85 21.91 -3.94
N LEU A 432 5.99 21.99 -4.62
CA LEU A 432 6.50 20.93 -5.48
C LEU A 432 6.97 19.68 -4.70
N ARG A 433 7.37 19.85 -3.43
CA ARG A 433 7.60 18.71 -2.51
C ARG A 433 6.30 17.96 -2.21
N HIS A 434 5.23 18.68 -1.86
CA HIS A 434 3.92 18.10 -1.60
C HIS A 434 3.31 17.48 -2.87
N GLU A 435 3.38 18.17 -4.01
CA GLU A 435 2.94 17.64 -5.30
C GLU A 435 3.66 16.32 -5.67
N ALA A 436 4.94 16.18 -5.31
CA ALA A 436 5.67 14.93 -5.47
C ALA A 436 5.31 13.85 -4.44
N LEU A 437 4.89 14.23 -3.21
CA LEU A 437 4.32 13.28 -2.24
C LEU A 437 2.96 12.75 -2.71
N ASP A 438 2.08 13.62 -3.20
CA ASP A 438 0.75 13.23 -3.65
C ASP A 438 0.86 12.25 -4.83
N LEU A 439 1.72 12.54 -5.82
CA LEU A 439 2.00 11.61 -6.91
C LEU A 439 2.70 10.31 -6.45
N LEU A 440 3.52 10.32 -5.37
CA LEU A 440 4.05 9.10 -4.75
C LEU A 440 2.96 8.24 -4.10
N HIS A 441 1.86 8.85 -3.65
CA HIS A 441 0.72 8.15 -3.09
C HIS A 441 -0.18 7.60 -4.22
N GLU A 442 -0.57 8.47 -5.16
CA GLU A 442 -1.47 8.17 -6.28
C GLU A 442 -0.93 7.09 -7.24
N ALA A 443 0.39 7.03 -7.45
CA ALA A 443 0.98 6.16 -8.46
C ALA A 443 0.67 4.66 -8.31
N GLY A 444 0.42 4.16 -7.09
CA GLY A 444 -0.02 2.78 -6.83
C GLY A 444 0.95 1.63 -7.21
N VAL A 445 2.06 1.90 -7.90
CA VAL A 445 3.02 0.92 -8.41
C VAL A 445 4.02 0.38 -7.36
N SER A 446 4.61 -0.77 -7.67
CA SER A 446 5.87 -1.25 -7.08
C SER A 446 6.94 -1.31 -8.17
N GLU A 447 8.14 -0.80 -7.87
CA GLU A 447 9.24 -0.64 -8.82
C GLU A 447 10.55 -1.07 -8.16
N ARG A 448 11.22 -2.10 -8.71
CA ARG A 448 12.59 -2.51 -8.31
C ARG A 448 12.81 -2.65 -6.79
N GLY A 449 11.84 -3.23 -6.08
CA GLY A 449 11.88 -3.44 -4.62
C GLY A 449 11.34 -2.27 -3.79
N TRP A 450 11.10 -1.10 -4.39
CA TRP A 450 10.35 0.00 -3.77
C TRP A 450 8.85 -0.17 -4.03
N THR A 451 8.02 0.47 -3.21
CA THR A 451 6.58 0.59 -3.42
C THR A 451 6.14 2.03 -3.15
N SER A 452 5.05 2.43 -3.77
CA SER A 452 4.49 3.79 -3.65
C SER A 452 4.33 4.22 -2.18
N CYS A 453 3.76 3.39 -1.30
CA CYS A 453 3.62 3.75 0.12
C CYS A 453 4.92 3.74 0.93
N ILE A 454 5.90 2.89 0.61
CA ILE A 454 7.22 2.93 1.27
C ILE A 454 7.93 4.23 0.89
N ALA A 455 7.95 4.56 -0.40
CA ALA A 455 8.50 5.81 -0.91
C ALA A 455 7.81 7.03 -0.28
N PHE A 456 6.48 7.07 -0.30
CA PHE A 456 5.66 8.13 0.30
C PHE A 456 5.90 8.27 1.80
N ALA A 457 5.88 7.18 2.58
CA ALA A 457 6.04 7.25 4.03
C ALA A 457 7.42 7.78 4.45
N ILE A 458 8.48 7.33 3.77
CA ILE A 458 9.85 7.80 4.01
C ILE A 458 10.00 9.27 3.55
N ALA A 459 9.50 9.63 2.36
CA ALA A 459 9.58 11.00 1.85
C ALA A 459 8.79 11.96 2.75
N ARG A 460 7.57 11.61 3.15
CA ARG A 460 6.73 12.40 4.07
C ARG A 460 7.38 12.55 5.44
N PHE A 461 8.11 11.53 5.93
CA PHE A 461 8.90 11.67 7.16
C PHE A 461 10.01 12.72 7.00
N VAL A 462 10.76 12.70 5.89
CA VAL A 462 11.79 13.73 5.60
C VAL A 462 11.16 15.11 5.46
N VAL A 463 10.06 15.25 4.72
CA VAL A 463 9.30 16.51 4.58
C VAL A 463 8.85 17.04 5.94
N ASN A 464 8.14 16.23 6.73
CA ASN A 464 7.65 16.64 8.05
C ASN A 464 8.78 17.09 8.99
N GLU A 465 9.90 16.35 9.06
CA GLU A 465 11.03 16.71 9.94
C GLU A 465 11.82 17.93 9.45
N GLU A 466 11.92 18.16 8.14
CA GLU A 466 12.55 19.36 7.60
C GLU A 466 11.67 20.61 7.80
N GLU A 467 10.33 20.45 7.78
CA GLU A 467 9.36 21.55 7.79
C GLU A 467 8.74 21.86 9.17
N VAL A 468 9.10 21.14 10.26
CA VAL A 468 8.51 21.29 11.62
C VAL A 468 8.33 22.74 12.08
N ARG A 469 9.31 23.62 11.80
CA ARG A 469 9.29 25.04 12.23
C ARG A 469 8.40 25.96 11.39
N LEU A 470 7.97 25.56 10.18
CA LEU A 470 7.07 26.39 9.35
C LEU A 470 5.65 26.44 9.91
N ASN A 471 5.19 25.39 10.60
CA ASN A 471 3.87 25.33 11.21
C ASN A 471 3.70 26.28 12.41
N SER A 472 4.78 26.70 13.05
CA SER A 472 4.79 27.70 14.13
C SER A 472 4.85 29.16 13.67
N LEU A 473 5.02 29.43 12.36
CA LEU A 473 5.15 30.78 11.83
C LEU A 473 3.82 31.36 11.31
N PRO A 474 3.62 32.70 11.41
CA PRO A 474 2.49 33.40 10.80
C PRO A 474 2.35 33.12 9.30
N VAL A 475 1.14 33.25 8.76
CA VAL A 475 0.85 32.86 7.36
C VAL A 475 1.63 33.69 6.34
N GLU A 476 1.97 34.93 6.68
CA GLU A 476 2.64 35.90 5.79
C GLU A 476 4.14 35.58 5.61
N ASP A 477 4.85 35.21 6.69
CA ASP A 477 6.28 34.86 6.67
C ASP A 477 6.59 33.53 5.97
N ARG A 478 5.60 32.66 5.76
CA ARG A 478 5.76 31.34 5.09
C ARG A 478 6.25 31.40 3.64
N THR A 479 6.42 32.60 3.10
CA THR A 479 6.97 32.85 1.76
C THR A 479 8.46 33.19 1.75
N ALA A 480 9.07 33.50 2.91
CA ALA A 480 10.44 33.97 3.02
C ALA A 480 11.44 32.88 3.48
N ASP A 481 11.08 32.08 4.48
CA ASP A 481 11.98 31.11 5.11
C ASP A 481 12.21 29.85 4.24
N ARG A 482 13.39 29.77 3.62
CA ARG A 482 13.84 28.53 2.96
C ARG A 482 14.26 27.51 4.01
N ILE A 483 13.72 26.30 3.96
CA ILE A 483 14.02 25.15 4.83
C ILE A 483 15.49 25.15 5.34
N HIS A 484 15.70 25.54 6.60
CA HIS A 484 17.03 25.70 7.24
C HIS A 484 17.54 24.43 7.94
N ARG A 485 16.64 23.50 8.30
CA ARG A 485 16.97 22.18 8.87
C ARG A 485 16.94 21.16 7.73
N ARG A 486 18.08 20.54 7.40
CA ARG A 486 18.15 19.48 6.38
C ARG A 486 18.44 18.12 7.00
N ILE A 487 17.93 17.06 6.38
CA ILE A 487 18.07 15.69 6.84
C ILE A 487 18.60 14.80 5.73
N ARG A 488 19.59 13.97 6.08
CA ARG A 488 20.08 12.89 5.20
C ARG A 488 19.76 11.54 5.83
N LEU A 489 19.07 10.69 5.08
CA LEU A 489 18.91 9.28 5.43
C LEU A 489 20.29 8.60 5.44
N ARG A 490 20.43 7.48 6.17
CA ARG A 490 21.66 6.69 6.22
C ARG A 490 21.42 5.18 6.18
N ASP A 491 20.37 4.71 6.85
CA ASP A 491 19.94 3.32 6.81
C ASP A 491 18.42 3.27 6.93
N VAL A 492 17.76 2.41 6.16
CA VAL A 492 16.31 2.26 6.10
C VAL A 492 15.97 0.77 6.05
N GLN A 493 15.44 0.24 7.15
CA GLN A 493 15.08 -1.17 7.28
C GLN A 493 13.55 -1.29 7.34
N VAL A 494 12.94 -1.70 6.24
CA VAL A 494 11.48 -1.89 6.13
C VAL A 494 11.09 -3.28 6.62
N CYS A 495 10.20 -3.35 7.61
CA CYS A 495 9.64 -4.60 8.11
C CYS A 495 8.20 -4.78 7.61
N GLY A 496 8.06 -5.53 6.51
CA GLY A 496 6.79 -5.91 5.87
C GLY A 496 5.67 -6.28 6.87
N PRO A 497 5.81 -7.37 7.63
CA PRO A 497 4.77 -7.85 8.55
C PRO A 497 4.43 -6.87 9.68
N ALA A 498 5.38 -6.03 10.11
CA ALA A 498 5.18 -5.09 11.21
C ALA A 498 4.82 -3.66 10.74
N ARG A 499 4.47 -3.48 9.46
CA ARG A 499 4.14 -2.20 8.78
C ARG A 499 5.00 -1.00 9.21
N THR A 500 6.28 -1.22 9.47
CA THR A 500 7.17 -0.17 10.02
C THR A 500 8.52 -0.13 9.32
N ALA A 501 8.98 1.09 9.04
CA ALA A 501 10.34 1.36 8.57
C ALA A 501 11.17 1.94 9.73
N ASN A 502 12.27 1.26 10.06
CA ASN A 502 13.27 1.78 10.99
C ASN A 502 14.28 2.62 10.17
N ILE A 503 14.36 3.92 10.47
CA ILE A 503 15.18 4.88 9.73
C ILE A 503 16.30 5.38 10.66
N THR A 504 17.55 5.24 10.24
CA THR A 504 18.68 6.00 10.80
C THR A 504 18.96 7.19 9.89
N TYR A 505 19.09 8.39 10.46
CA TYR A 505 19.30 9.62 9.71
C TYR A 505 20.24 10.59 10.43
N LEU A 506 20.70 11.61 9.70
CA LEU A 506 21.54 12.71 10.18
C LEU A 506 20.77 14.03 10.02
N VAL A 507 20.65 14.80 11.09
CA VAL A 507 20.12 16.16 11.09
C VAL A 507 21.28 17.13 10.98
N PHE A 508 21.21 18.06 10.02
CA PHE A 508 22.13 19.17 9.87
C PHE A 508 21.42 20.45 10.33
N GLN A 509 22.03 21.16 11.28
CA GLN A 509 21.56 22.46 11.74
C GLN A 509 22.52 23.55 11.25
N GLN A 510 22.00 24.57 10.57
CA GLN A 510 22.75 25.82 10.42
C GLN A 510 22.78 26.52 11.78
N SER A 511 23.97 26.85 12.27
CA SER A 511 24.18 27.58 13.52
C SER A 511 23.89 29.08 13.33
N SER A 512 22.61 29.43 13.22
CA SER A 512 22.15 30.80 13.49
C SER A 512 22.47 31.13 14.94
N SER A 513 23.38 32.09 15.16
CA SER A 513 23.52 32.75 16.46
C SER A 513 22.19 33.37 16.87
N GLU A 514 21.92 33.40 18.18
CA GLU A 514 20.68 33.90 18.80
C GLU A 514 19.46 32.98 18.61
N ASP A 515 19.37 31.93 19.45
CA ASP A 515 18.18 31.76 20.29
C ASP A 515 18.48 30.88 21.53
N THR A 516 17.83 31.15 22.67
CA THR A 516 17.99 30.39 23.93
C THR A 516 16.64 30.03 24.54
N GLY A 517 16.01 28.97 24.01
CA GLY A 517 14.79 28.35 24.54
C GLY A 517 15.03 26.97 25.18
N PRO A 518 14.17 26.52 26.13
CA PRO A 518 14.36 25.26 26.85
C PRO A 518 14.15 24.02 25.97
N LEU A 519 14.94 22.97 26.21
CA LEU A 519 14.92 21.74 25.41
C LEU A 519 13.65 20.91 25.65
N VAL A 520 13.06 20.42 24.56
CA VAL A 520 12.09 19.31 24.59
C VAL A 520 12.83 17.99 24.83
N THR A 521 12.32 17.18 25.77
CA THR A 521 12.98 15.98 26.28
C THR A 521 12.94 14.79 25.31
N ALA A 522 13.78 14.81 24.27
CA ALA A 522 13.98 13.68 23.36
C ALA A 522 15.02 12.67 23.91
N ILE A 523 14.61 11.42 24.13
CA ILE A 523 15.51 10.34 24.59
C ILE A 523 16.43 9.92 23.44
N SER A 524 17.65 10.47 23.41
CA SER A 524 18.66 10.17 22.39
C SER A 524 20.02 9.83 23.00
N THR A 525 20.53 8.63 22.71
CA THR A 525 21.89 8.20 23.06
C THR A 525 22.87 8.69 22.01
N SER A 526 23.37 9.92 22.18
CA SER A 526 24.27 10.58 21.22
C SER A 526 25.73 10.14 21.36
N GLU A 527 26.24 9.36 20.42
CA GLU A 527 27.68 9.25 20.17
C GLU A 527 28.18 10.52 19.48
N ARG A 528 29.35 11.04 19.89
CA ARG A 528 29.82 12.39 19.50
C ARG A 528 30.28 12.47 18.04
N GLY A 529 29.45 13.07 17.20
CA GLY A 529 29.85 13.68 15.93
C GLY A 529 30.30 15.14 16.09
N SER A 530 30.54 15.85 14.98
CA SER A 530 30.79 17.30 14.98
C SER A 530 29.58 18.08 15.49
N LYS A 531 29.80 19.29 16.04
CA LYS A 531 28.80 20.08 16.78
C LYS A 531 27.45 20.26 16.09
N ASP A 532 27.43 20.37 14.76
CA ASP A 532 26.26 20.75 13.96
C ASP A 532 25.55 19.55 13.28
N ILE A 533 25.96 18.30 13.59
CA ILE A 533 25.41 17.07 12.98
C ILE A 533 24.94 16.07 14.05
N VAL A 534 23.62 15.88 14.15
CA VAL A 534 23.02 14.94 15.11
C VAL A 534 22.60 13.65 14.40
N ARG A 535 23.05 12.48 14.91
CA ARG A 535 22.58 11.17 14.44
C ARG A 535 21.30 10.77 15.18
N CYS A 536 20.24 10.52 14.43
CA CYS A 536 18.92 10.19 14.94
C CYS A 536 18.45 8.82 14.44
N LYS A 537 17.46 8.26 15.14
CA LYS A 537 16.71 7.06 14.72
C LYS A 537 15.22 7.32 14.88
N ALA A 538 14.42 6.88 13.90
CA ALA A 538 12.96 6.88 13.96
C ALA A 538 12.42 5.50 13.57
N ARG A 539 11.24 5.16 14.07
CA ARG A 539 10.45 4.02 13.59
C ARG A 539 9.11 4.54 13.12
N ILE A 540 8.96 4.71 11.80
CA ILE A 540 7.71 5.22 11.22
C ILE A 540 6.80 4.05 10.84
N PRO A 541 5.49 4.11 11.13
CA PRO A 541 4.51 3.27 10.47
C PRO A 541 4.32 3.73 9.02
N TYR A 542 4.06 2.81 8.11
CA TYR A 542 3.52 3.12 6.78
C TYR A 542 2.11 2.52 6.63
N PRO A 543 1.18 3.23 5.97
CA PRO A 543 -0.21 2.80 5.87
C PRO A 543 -0.40 1.62 4.90
N SER A 544 -1.52 0.91 5.06
CA SER A 544 -2.08 0.03 4.04
C SER A 544 -2.23 0.75 2.70
N HIS A 545 -1.87 0.08 1.60
CA HIS A 545 -1.79 0.73 0.29
C HIS A 545 -1.83 -0.27 -0.89
N PRO A 546 -2.49 0.06 -2.02
CA PRO A 546 -2.57 -0.82 -3.20
C PRO A 546 -1.21 -1.25 -3.78
N SER A 547 -0.13 -0.51 -3.51
CA SER A 547 1.23 -0.85 -3.96
C SER A 547 1.95 -1.94 -3.15
N VAL A 548 1.35 -2.39 -2.04
CA VAL A 548 1.86 -3.46 -1.18
C VAL A 548 0.76 -4.50 -0.93
N GLU A 549 -0.49 -4.05 -0.82
CA GLU A 549 -1.61 -4.84 -0.36
C GLU A 549 -2.58 -5.09 -1.51
N ILE A 550 -2.43 -6.28 -2.08
CA ILE A 550 -3.40 -6.97 -2.91
C ILE A 550 -4.20 -7.83 -1.94
N ASP A 551 -5.51 -7.56 -1.81
CA ASP A 551 -6.52 -8.26 -1.00
C ASP A 551 -6.01 -9.11 0.20
N GLY A 552 -6.19 -8.61 1.43
CA GLY A 552 -6.36 -9.50 2.59
C GLY A 552 -5.30 -9.52 3.71
N VAL A 553 -4.78 -8.37 4.14
CA VAL A 553 -4.31 -8.23 5.54
C VAL A 553 -4.94 -6.99 6.18
N THR A 554 -6.11 -7.16 6.81
CA THR A 554 -6.72 -6.10 7.63
C THR A 554 -6.43 -6.39 9.10
N SER A 555 -5.92 -5.41 9.84
CA SER A 555 -5.66 -5.52 11.28
C SER A 555 -6.99 -5.48 12.05
N VAL A 556 -7.46 -6.65 12.47
CA VAL A 556 -8.83 -6.82 13.01
C VAL A 556 -8.85 -6.78 14.55
N GLU A 557 -9.42 -5.71 15.10
CA GLU A 557 -9.21 -5.33 16.50
C GLU A 557 -10.34 -5.82 17.43
N MET A 558 -10.41 -7.15 17.61
CA MET A 558 -11.59 -7.81 18.17
C MET A 558 -11.37 -8.80 19.33
N PRO A 559 -12.40 -9.06 20.16
CA PRO A 559 -13.73 -8.41 20.17
C PRO A 559 -13.89 -7.43 21.35
N LEU A 560 -14.87 -6.53 21.22
CA LEU A 560 -15.36 -5.71 22.32
C LEU A 560 -16.58 -6.37 22.98
N LEU A 561 -16.83 -6.02 24.23
CA LEU A 561 -18.05 -6.32 24.98
C LEU A 561 -18.73 -4.99 25.25
N VAL A 562 -19.93 -4.78 24.72
CA VAL A 562 -20.67 -3.50 24.79
C VAL A 562 -21.74 -3.58 25.87
N PHE A 563 -22.09 -2.43 26.46
CA PHE A 563 -23.02 -2.28 27.59
C PHE A 563 -22.57 -2.93 28.90
N SER A 564 -21.30 -3.33 29.04
CA SER A 564 -20.74 -3.74 30.33
C SER A 564 -19.27 -3.28 30.48
N PRO A 565 -18.85 -2.85 31.68
CA PRO A 565 -17.45 -2.71 32.02
C PRO A 565 -16.76 -4.04 32.34
N GLU A 566 -17.51 -5.14 32.54
CA GLU A 566 -16.97 -6.42 32.99
C GLU A 566 -16.68 -7.37 31.82
N LYS A 567 -15.58 -8.15 31.94
CA LYS A 567 -15.26 -9.19 30.96
C LYS A 567 -16.27 -10.34 31.04
N PHE A 568 -16.58 -10.92 29.89
CA PHE A 568 -17.61 -11.96 29.68
C PHE A 568 -19.07 -11.53 29.94
N GLN A 569 -19.33 -10.28 30.34
CA GLN A 569 -20.65 -9.67 30.41
C GLN A 569 -20.92 -8.82 29.14
N GLY A 570 -22.09 -8.16 29.05
CA GLY A 570 -22.44 -7.29 27.92
C GLY A 570 -22.80 -8.04 26.62
N ASN A 571 -22.98 -7.29 25.52
CA ASN A 571 -23.24 -7.81 24.17
C ASN A 571 -21.92 -7.93 23.38
N PRO A 572 -21.55 -9.08 22.76
CA PRO A 572 -20.32 -9.18 21.98
C PRO A 572 -20.39 -8.36 20.68
N LEU A 573 -19.39 -7.51 20.45
CA LEU A 573 -19.24 -6.77 19.20
C LEU A 573 -17.92 -7.11 18.51
N ALA A 574 -18.03 -7.45 17.23
CA ALA A 574 -16.92 -7.54 16.31
C ALA A 574 -16.64 -6.15 15.68
N LEU A 575 -15.44 -5.59 15.89
CA LEU A 575 -14.95 -4.35 15.24
C LEU A 575 -13.71 -4.58 14.38
N VAL A 576 -13.84 -4.43 13.06
CA VAL A 576 -12.71 -4.41 12.11
C VAL A 576 -12.23 -2.96 11.97
N SER A 577 -10.93 -2.74 12.14
CA SER A 577 -10.25 -1.48 11.82
C SER A 577 -9.80 -1.55 10.35
N VAL A 578 -10.41 -0.75 9.46
CA VAL A 578 -10.18 -0.80 8.01
C VAL A 578 -9.31 0.38 7.58
N HIS A 579 -8.13 0.06 7.04
CA HIS A 579 -7.15 1.05 6.61
C HIS A 579 -7.21 1.23 5.08
N GLY A 580 -7.71 2.39 4.63
CA GLY A 580 -7.98 2.64 3.21
C GLY A 580 -9.05 1.70 2.63
N ASN A 581 -9.01 1.48 1.31
CA ASN A 581 -10.02 0.68 0.60
C ASN A 581 -9.79 -0.85 0.69
N ALA A 582 -9.18 -1.36 1.77
CA ALA A 582 -8.62 -2.71 1.86
C ALA A 582 -9.64 -3.88 1.88
N LEU A 583 -10.96 -3.62 1.90
CA LEU A 583 -12.00 -4.65 1.92
C LEU A 583 -13.19 -4.30 1.03
N SER A 584 -13.56 -5.23 0.13
CA SER A 584 -14.80 -5.15 -0.66
C SER A 584 -16.05 -5.50 0.16
N GLN A 585 -17.22 -5.01 -0.25
CA GLN A 585 -18.50 -5.29 0.42
C GLN A 585 -18.76 -6.80 0.59
N LYS A 586 -18.47 -7.59 -0.45
CA LYS A 586 -18.57 -9.05 -0.42
C LYS A 586 -17.67 -9.67 0.67
N ARG A 587 -16.47 -9.11 0.88
CA ARG A 587 -15.52 -9.63 1.88
C ARG A 587 -15.91 -9.27 3.30
N LYS A 588 -16.44 -8.05 3.52
CA LYS A 588 -17.03 -7.62 4.80
C LYS A 588 -18.18 -8.54 5.22
N ALA A 589 -19.11 -8.81 4.30
CA ALA A 589 -20.20 -9.75 4.49
C ALA A 589 -19.74 -11.20 4.77
N GLN A 590 -18.60 -11.63 4.23
CA GLN A 590 -18.00 -12.94 4.56
C GLN A 590 -17.39 -12.96 5.97
N ILE A 591 -16.68 -11.90 6.37
CA ILE A 591 -16.06 -11.77 7.69
C ILE A 591 -17.13 -11.72 8.79
N ALA A 592 -18.23 -11.00 8.59
CA ALA A 592 -19.35 -10.97 9.54
C ALA A 592 -19.98 -12.37 9.77
N ARG A 593 -20.19 -13.14 8.69
CA ARG A 593 -20.65 -14.54 8.74
C ARG A 593 -19.67 -15.51 9.41
N GLU A 594 -18.37 -15.18 9.46
CA GLU A 594 -17.37 -15.98 10.17
C GLU A 594 -17.40 -15.69 11.67
N PHE A 595 -17.56 -14.44 12.08
CA PHE A 595 -17.64 -14.06 13.50
C PHE A 595 -18.90 -14.55 14.21
N ARG A 596 -20.05 -14.60 13.52
CA ARG A 596 -21.35 -15.06 14.07
C ARG A 596 -21.76 -14.36 15.37
N TYR A 597 -21.39 -13.10 15.53
CA TYR A 597 -22.05 -12.19 16.47
C TYR A 597 -23.21 -11.51 15.76
N SER A 598 -24.19 -11.03 16.53
CA SER A 598 -25.39 -10.33 16.04
C SER A 598 -25.03 -9.25 15.01
N GLU A 599 -23.97 -8.48 15.30
CA GLU A 599 -23.37 -7.53 14.36
C GLU A 599 -21.83 -7.57 14.35
N THR A 600 -21.28 -7.25 13.18
CA THR A 600 -19.87 -6.96 12.92
C THR A 600 -19.75 -5.60 12.25
N VAL A 601 -18.90 -4.72 12.77
CA VAL A 601 -18.65 -3.39 12.18
C VAL A 601 -17.30 -3.27 11.50
N PHE A 602 -17.25 -2.39 10.51
CA PHE A 602 -16.05 -2.01 9.79
C PHE A 602 -15.86 -0.51 9.97
N LEU A 603 -14.95 -0.14 10.87
CA LEU A 603 -14.59 1.23 11.20
C LEU A 603 -13.39 1.63 10.35
N HIS A 604 -13.57 2.62 9.48
CA HIS A 604 -12.53 3.07 8.56
C HIS A 604 -11.63 4.14 9.16
N ASP A 605 -10.51 4.38 8.50
CA ASP A 605 -9.74 5.60 8.70
C ASP A 605 -10.49 6.87 8.31
N ALA A 606 -10.25 7.93 9.07
CA ALA A 606 -10.78 9.25 8.77
C ALA A 606 -10.07 9.78 7.51
N PRO A 607 -10.79 10.34 6.51
CA PRO A 607 -10.17 10.90 5.30
C PRO A 607 -9.16 12.02 5.55
N GLY A 608 -9.19 12.64 6.73
CA GLY A 608 -8.21 13.59 7.22
C GLY A 608 -8.49 13.99 8.68
N PRO A 609 -7.62 14.79 9.31
CA PRO A 609 -7.85 15.31 10.66
C PRO A 609 -9.20 16.02 10.78
N GLY A 610 -9.98 15.70 11.82
CA GLY A 610 -11.31 16.28 12.06
C GLY A 610 -12.43 15.83 11.10
N GLN A 611 -12.14 14.97 10.11
CA GLN A 611 -13.19 14.38 9.26
C GLN A 611 -13.84 13.16 9.95
N PRO A 612 -15.15 12.93 9.73
CA PRO A 612 -15.85 11.79 10.31
C PRO A 612 -15.34 10.45 9.73
N ARG A 613 -15.25 9.43 10.58
CA ARG A 613 -14.94 8.05 10.15
C ARG A 613 -16.18 7.39 9.56
N LEU A 614 -16.02 6.60 8.50
CA LEU A 614 -17.05 5.69 8.01
C LEU A 614 -17.16 4.49 8.97
N LEU A 615 -18.39 4.13 9.36
CA LEU A 615 -18.73 2.92 10.08
C LEU A 615 -19.81 2.17 9.30
N GLU A 616 -19.45 1.03 8.74
CA GLU A 616 -20.40 0.08 8.15
C GLU A 616 -20.76 -0.98 9.20
N ILE A 617 -22.00 -1.47 9.18
CA ILE A 617 -22.53 -2.41 10.17
C ILE A 617 -23.13 -3.60 9.40
N PHE A 618 -22.73 -4.82 9.74
CA PHE A 618 -23.22 -6.05 9.11
C PHE A 618 -23.85 -6.97 10.14
N SER A 619 -24.97 -7.61 9.78
CA SER A 619 -25.59 -8.68 10.56
C SER A 619 -24.76 -9.98 10.54
N GLU A 620 -25.13 -10.95 11.38
CA GLU A 620 -24.64 -12.34 11.30
C GLU A 620 -24.83 -13.00 9.92
N THR A 621 -25.82 -12.58 9.12
CA THR A 621 -26.04 -13.08 7.75
C THR A 621 -25.13 -12.40 6.71
N GLY A 622 -24.43 -11.33 7.09
CA GLY A 622 -23.61 -10.51 6.21
C GLY A 622 -24.43 -9.50 5.39
N GLU A 623 -25.61 -9.10 5.87
CA GLU A 623 -26.39 -7.98 5.31
C GLU A 623 -25.96 -6.66 5.96
N GLU A 624 -25.80 -5.59 5.17
CA GLU A 624 -25.34 -4.29 5.66
C GLU A 624 -26.49 -3.44 6.21
N LEU A 625 -26.54 -3.29 7.53
CA LEU A 625 -27.56 -2.55 8.27
C LEU A 625 -27.30 -1.03 8.23
N PRO A 626 -28.34 -0.18 8.17
CA PRO A 626 -28.18 1.28 8.11
C PRO A 626 -27.70 1.89 9.45
N PHE A 627 -28.19 1.34 10.56
CA PHE A 627 -27.87 1.73 11.93
C PHE A 627 -28.19 0.56 12.88
N ALA A 628 -27.39 0.42 13.95
CA ALA A 628 -27.68 -0.43 15.10
C ALA A 628 -27.09 0.21 16.36
N GLY A 629 -27.79 0.10 17.50
CA GLY A 629 -27.42 0.81 18.73
C GLY A 629 -26.10 0.35 19.36
N HIS A 630 -26.00 -0.94 19.74
CA HIS A 630 -24.80 -1.46 20.40
C HIS A 630 -23.52 -1.35 19.52
N PRO A 631 -23.58 -1.57 18.19
CA PRO A 631 -22.40 -1.46 17.34
C PRO A 631 -21.83 -0.05 17.25
N VAL A 632 -22.69 0.98 17.25
CA VAL A 632 -22.27 2.39 17.29
C VAL A 632 -21.65 2.75 18.64
N ILE A 633 -22.20 2.28 19.76
CA ILE A 633 -21.64 2.53 21.11
C ILE A 633 -20.27 1.88 21.26
N GLY A 634 -20.09 0.64 20.77
CA GLY A 634 -18.79 -0.03 20.78
C GLY A 634 -17.75 0.67 19.90
N ALA A 635 -18.13 1.12 18.70
CA ALA A 635 -17.25 1.90 17.82
C ALA A 635 -16.86 3.26 18.45
N ALA A 636 -17.81 3.97 19.04
CA ALA A 636 -17.54 5.23 19.75
C ALA A 636 -16.57 5.02 20.92
N TYR A 637 -16.83 4.04 21.79
CA TYR A 637 -15.93 3.69 22.89
C TYR A 637 -14.53 3.34 22.38
N TYR A 638 -14.44 2.60 21.27
CA TYR A 638 -13.17 2.19 20.70
C TYR A 638 -12.31 3.38 20.21
N ILE A 639 -12.92 4.34 19.51
CA ILE A 639 -12.25 5.53 18.98
C ILE A 639 -11.60 6.33 20.11
N PHE A 640 -12.39 6.82 21.07
CA PHE A 640 -11.89 7.72 22.11
C PHE A 640 -10.91 7.04 23.07
N SER A 641 -11.11 5.74 23.35
CA SER A 641 -10.28 4.99 24.32
C SER A 641 -8.96 4.49 23.73
N TYR A 642 -8.94 4.01 22.48
CA TYR A 642 -7.78 3.28 21.91
C TYR A 642 -7.11 3.96 20.72
N LEU A 643 -7.88 4.60 19.83
CA LEU A 643 -7.33 5.32 18.69
C LEU A 643 -6.82 6.71 19.09
N GLU A 644 -7.64 7.46 19.82
CA GLU A 644 -7.33 8.83 20.27
C GLU A 644 -6.64 8.88 21.64
N ARG A 645 -6.65 7.76 22.38
CA ARG A 645 -5.88 7.51 23.62
C ARG A 645 -6.03 8.61 24.67
N MET A 646 -7.26 9.05 24.92
CA MET A 646 -7.50 10.18 25.81
C MET A 646 -7.17 9.87 27.27
N HIS A 647 -6.35 10.73 27.89
CA HIS A 647 -5.93 10.62 29.27
C HIS A 647 -6.72 11.60 30.15
N TYR A 648 -7.31 11.11 31.24
CA TYR A 648 -8.01 11.95 32.22
C TYR A 648 -7.01 12.73 33.09
N GLY A 649 -7.03 14.07 33.01
CA GLY A 649 -6.07 14.95 33.70
C GLY A 649 -6.32 15.10 35.20
N GLY A 650 -7.54 14.86 35.69
CA GLY A 650 -7.87 14.83 37.11
C GLY A 650 -9.24 15.45 37.44
N PRO A 651 -9.56 15.64 38.72
CA PRO A 651 -10.89 16.11 39.17
C PRO A 651 -11.37 17.45 38.59
N ALA A 652 -10.46 18.29 38.06
CA ALA A 652 -10.81 19.54 37.39
C ALA A 652 -11.42 19.33 35.98
N ASP A 653 -11.15 18.19 35.34
CA ASP A 653 -11.65 17.86 33.99
C ASP A 653 -13.03 17.15 34.00
N ARG A 654 -13.56 16.86 35.19
CA ARG A 654 -14.67 15.94 35.45
C ARG A 654 -15.91 16.17 34.58
N ASP A 655 -16.25 17.43 34.32
CA ASP A 655 -17.46 17.84 33.58
C ASP A 655 -17.17 18.71 32.34
N THR A 656 -15.90 19.11 32.12
CA THR A 656 -15.48 19.95 30.99
C THR A 656 -15.06 19.14 29.76
N GLN A 657 -14.46 17.96 29.93
CA GLN A 657 -14.00 17.11 28.82
C GLN A 657 -15.12 16.23 28.23
N LYS A 658 -16.17 16.85 27.69
CA LYS A 658 -17.09 16.17 26.75
C LYS A 658 -16.51 16.23 25.33
N GLN A 659 -15.87 15.17 24.89
CA GLN A 659 -15.46 15.06 23.48
C GLN A 659 -16.61 14.56 22.62
N SER A 660 -16.73 15.13 21.43
CA SER A 660 -17.76 14.82 20.44
C SER A 660 -17.12 14.57 19.08
N ALA A 661 -17.49 13.48 18.42
CA ALA A 661 -17.13 13.19 17.05
C ALA A 661 -18.39 12.84 16.24
N VAL A 662 -18.23 12.61 14.94
CA VAL A 662 -19.31 12.16 14.06
C VAL A 662 -18.86 10.91 13.32
N LEU A 663 -19.71 9.89 13.31
CA LEU A 663 -19.59 8.76 12.41
C LEU A 663 -20.46 8.98 11.18
N LEU A 664 -19.99 8.54 10.02
CA LEU A 664 -20.82 8.33 8.85
C LEU A 664 -21.28 6.87 8.86
N THR A 665 -22.59 6.63 8.93
CA THR A 665 -23.19 5.33 8.62
C THR A 665 -24.11 5.46 7.42
N LYS A 666 -24.67 4.34 6.96
CA LYS A 666 -25.70 4.28 5.91
C LYS A 666 -27.05 4.90 6.33
N ALA A 667 -27.26 5.20 7.61
CA ALA A 667 -28.34 6.07 8.12
C ALA A 667 -27.98 7.57 8.16
N GLY A 668 -26.75 7.96 7.83
CA GLY A 668 -26.30 9.35 7.76
C GLY A 668 -25.21 9.71 8.78
N ARG A 669 -25.22 10.96 9.25
CA ARG A 669 -24.26 11.48 10.23
C ARG A 669 -24.75 11.18 11.65
N ILE A 670 -23.98 10.40 12.41
CA ILE A 670 -24.28 9.99 13.79
C ILE A 670 -23.33 10.74 14.74
N PRO A 671 -23.80 11.76 15.48
CA PRO A 671 -23.04 12.35 16.58
C PRO A 671 -22.76 11.30 17.67
N ILE A 672 -21.50 11.19 18.07
CA ILE A 672 -21.04 10.34 19.16
C ILE A 672 -20.30 11.17 20.22
N PHE A 673 -20.39 10.75 21.47
CA PHE A 673 -19.80 11.44 22.62
C PHE A 673 -19.07 10.44 23.53
N PHE A 674 -18.11 10.93 24.30
CA PHE A 674 -17.47 10.17 25.36
C PHE A 674 -17.22 11.01 26.61
N ASN A 675 -17.46 10.39 27.77
CA ASN A 675 -17.08 10.94 29.07
C ASN A 675 -15.92 10.09 29.64
N PRO A 676 -14.68 10.62 29.65
CA PRO A 676 -13.51 9.85 30.05
C PRO A 676 -13.48 9.51 31.55
N TYR A 677 -14.15 10.30 32.40
CA TYR A 677 -14.25 10.02 33.83
C TYR A 677 -15.21 8.86 34.14
N ARG A 678 -16.41 8.87 33.54
CA ARG A 678 -17.42 7.79 33.70
C ARG A 678 -17.11 6.55 32.84
N GLN A 679 -16.19 6.65 31.87
CA GLN A 679 -15.90 5.64 30.84
C GLN A 679 -17.17 5.21 30.07
N VAL A 680 -17.99 6.20 29.70
CA VAL A 680 -19.27 6.02 29.00
C VAL A 680 -19.16 6.63 27.61
N ALA A 681 -19.50 5.84 26.59
CA ALA A 681 -19.74 6.31 25.23
C ALA A 681 -21.25 6.51 25.03
N ALA A 682 -21.62 7.47 24.17
CA ALA A 682 -22.99 7.76 23.82
C ALA A 682 -23.13 8.12 22.33
N CYS A 683 -24.33 7.98 21.78
CA CYS A 683 -24.67 8.43 20.43
C CYS A 683 -26.08 9.03 20.38
N VAL A 684 -26.30 9.99 19.48
CA VAL A 684 -27.65 10.39 19.08
C VAL A 684 -28.20 9.31 18.16
N VAL A 685 -29.36 8.76 18.52
CA VAL A 685 -30.03 7.70 17.76
C VAL A 685 -30.86 8.35 16.65
N PRO A 686 -30.69 7.96 15.36
CA PRO A 686 -31.65 8.32 14.33
C PRO A 686 -32.98 7.65 14.64
N PHE A 687 -34.04 8.42 14.87
CA PHE A 687 -35.36 7.91 15.19
C PHE A 687 -36.43 8.56 14.32
N ASN A 688 -37.47 7.78 14.03
CA ASN A 688 -38.77 8.25 13.61
C ASN A 688 -39.77 7.36 14.35
N CYS A 689 -40.06 7.74 15.60
CA CYS A 689 -40.78 6.88 16.53
C CYS A 689 -42.28 6.88 16.21
N HIS A 690 -42.82 5.70 15.90
CA HIS A 690 -44.23 5.49 15.58
C HIS A 690 -44.82 4.42 16.48
N ILE A 691 -45.94 4.76 17.14
CA ILE A 691 -46.75 3.82 17.91
C ILE A 691 -47.90 3.41 16.99
N HIS A 692 -48.00 2.13 16.67
CA HIS A 692 -48.99 1.65 15.72
C HIS A 692 -50.41 1.69 16.31
N SER A 693 -51.43 1.83 15.46
CA SER A 693 -52.83 1.73 15.91
C SER A 693 -53.21 0.30 16.34
N HIS A 694 -52.51 -0.69 15.79
CA HIS A 694 -52.67 -2.10 16.10
C HIS A 694 -51.96 -2.48 17.42
N ARG A 695 -52.52 -3.46 18.14
CA ARG A 695 -51.99 -3.99 19.40
C ARG A 695 -51.99 -5.52 19.40
N VAL A 696 -51.08 -6.12 20.17
CA VAL A 696 -50.87 -7.56 20.24
C VAL A 696 -51.56 -8.14 21.48
N PRO A 697 -52.59 -9.01 21.33
CA PRO A 697 -53.20 -9.71 22.46
C PRO A 697 -52.23 -10.70 23.13
N ILE A 698 -52.42 -10.94 24.43
CA ILE A 698 -51.68 -11.95 25.21
C ILE A 698 -51.74 -13.35 24.58
N GLU A 699 -52.84 -13.71 23.89
CA GLU A 699 -52.98 -14.98 23.17
C GLU A 699 -51.93 -15.15 22.05
N LYS A 700 -51.58 -14.06 21.34
CA LYS A 700 -50.49 -14.09 20.34
C LYS A 700 -49.11 -14.25 21.01
N ILE A 701 -48.93 -13.74 22.23
CA ILE A 701 -47.72 -13.96 23.04
C ILE A 701 -47.63 -15.42 23.50
N ILE A 702 -48.71 -15.96 24.10
CA ILE A 702 -48.81 -17.36 24.55
C ILE A 702 -48.54 -18.33 23.39
N THR A 703 -49.02 -18.02 22.18
CA THR A 703 -48.74 -18.81 20.96
C THR A 703 -47.24 -18.95 20.68
N THR A 704 -46.42 -17.96 21.05
CA THR A 704 -44.95 -18.02 20.95
C THR A 704 -44.24 -18.53 22.22
N GLN A 705 -44.91 -18.47 23.37
CA GLN A 705 -44.36 -18.80 24.69
C GLN A 705 -45.27 -19.81 25.42
N PRO A 706 -45.62 -20.98 24.85
CA PRO A 706 -46.73 -21.82 25.33
C PRO A 706 -46.57 -22.32 26.76
N HIS A 707 -45.34 -22.40 27.27
CA HIS A 707 -45.04 -22.77 28.65
C HIS A 707 -45.50 -21.72 29.69
N ILE A 708 -45.82 -20.47 29.31
CA ILE A 708 -46.36 -19.49 30.27
C ILE A 708 -47.82 -19.78 30.64
N GLN A 709 -48.53 -20.58 29.83
CA GLN A 709 -49.93 -20.94 30.07
C GLN A 709 -50.16 -21.82 31.32
N ILE A 710 -49.12 -22.49 31.82
CA ILE A 710 -49.17 -23.31 33.04
C ILE A 710 -48.71 -22.56 34.30
N ILE A 711 -48.39 -21.26 34.20
CA ILE A 711 -47.95 -20.45 35.34
C ILE A 711 -49.19 -19.92 36.07
N PRO A 712 -49.36 -20.13 37.40
CA PRO A 712 -50.59 -19.77 38.12
C PRO A 712 -50.99 -18.28 38.05
N THR A 713 -50.06 -17.40 37.70
CA THR A 713 -50.27 -15.96 37.55
C THR A 713 -50.65 -15.51 36.15
N ILE A 714 -50.81 -16.42 35.17
CA ILE A 714 -51.20 -16.09 33.78
C ILE A 714 -52.59 -15.43 33.69
N ASP A 715 -53.52 -15.78 34.57
CA ASP A 715 -54.87 -15.19 34.61
C ASP A 715 -54.86 -13.68 34.89
N LYS A 716 -53.76 -13.13 35.44
CA LYS A 716 -53.57 -11.67 35.62
C LYS A 716 -53.21 -10.94 34.32
N GLU A 717 -52.68 -11.65 33.32
CA GLU A 717 -52.28 -11.11 32.01
C GLU A 717 -53.36 -11.28 30.95
N LYS A 718 -54.44 -11.99 31.28
CA LYS A 718 -55.58 -12.23 30.41
C LYS A 718 -56.19 -10.92 29.91
N ASP A 719 -56.64 -10.93 28.66
CA ASP A 719 -57.27 -9.79 27.98
C ASP A 719 -56.35 -8.55 27.81
N LYS A 720 -55.06 -8.61 28.19
CA LYS A 720 -54.10 -7.50 27.97
C LYS A 720 -53.67 -7.37 26.50
N MET A 721 -53.54 -6.11 26.06
CA MET A 721 -53.24 -5.72 24.68
C MET A 721 -51.96 -4.86 24.60
N PHE A 722 -50.87 -5.47 24.16
CA PHE A 722 -49.53 -4.86 24.15
C PHE A 722 -49.31 -3.93 22.93
N PRO A 723 -48.61 -2.80 23.09
CA PRO A 723 -48.30 -1.87 22.01
C PRO A 723 -47.27 -2.44 21.02
N LEU A 724 -47.38 -1.96 19.78
CA LEU A 724 -46.37 -2.07 18.73
C LEU A 724 -45.69 -0.72 18.55
N VAL A 725 -44.36 -0.68 18.55
CA VAL A 725 -43.59 0.56 18.42
C VAL A 725 -42.44 0.38 17.43
N SER A 726 -42.46 1.16 16.36
CA SER A 726 -41.32 1.32 15.45
C SER A 726 -40.41 2.45 15.96
N ILE A 727 -39.11 2.20 16.04
CA ILE A 727 -38.12 3.26 16.34
C ILE A 727 -37.66 3.97 15.06
N VAL A 728 -37.65 3.24 13.94
CA VAL A 728 -37.46 3.71 12.56
C VAL A 728 -38.28 2.82 11.61
N LYS A 729 -38.53 3.25 10.37
CA LYS A 729 -39.17 2.38 9.36
C LYS A 729 -38.31 1.13 9.15
N GLY A 730 -38.95 -0.04 9.17
CA GLY A 730 -38.28 -1.34 9.04
C GLY A 730 -37.79 -1.98 10.34
N MET A 731 -37.93 -1.33 11.50
CA MET A 731 -37.57 -1.91 12.80
C MET A 731 -38.62 -1.64 13.89
N THR A 732 -39.43 -2.67 14.19
CA THR A 732 -40.56 -2.64 15.12
C THR A 732 -40.36 -3.58 16.30
N PHE A 733 -40.89 -3.21 17.46
CA PHE A 733 -40.90 -4.03 18.67
C PHE A 733 -42.31 -4.12 19.29
N VAL A 734 -42.70 -5.31 19.71
CA VAL A 734 -43.81 -5.50 20.66
C VAL A 734 -43.27 -5.22 22.06
N LEU A 735 -43.92 -4.36 22.85
CA LEU A 735 -43.45 -4.04 24.22
C LEU A 735 -44.37 -4.71 25.25
N VAL A 736 -43.92 -5.82 25.83
CA VAL A 736 -44.73 -6.64 26.75
C VAL A 736 -44.38 -6.27 28.20
N ASP A 737 -45.30 -5.57 28.86
CA ASP A 737 -45.16 -5.19 30.27
C ASP A 737 -45.56 -6.35 31.19
N LEU A 738 -44.62 -6.81 32.01
CA LEU A 738 -44.77 -7.86 33.01
C LEU A 738 -44.37 -7.35 34.42
N THR A 739 -44.51 -6.04 34.67
CA THR A 739 -44.15 -5.41 35.96
C THR A 739 -44.81 -6.08 37.16
N ASP A 740 -46.10 -6.40 37.07
CA ASP A 740 -46.86 -7.08 38.13
C ASP A 740 -46.66 -8.61 38.16
N ASN A 741 -45.83 -9.17 37.26
CA ASN A 741 -45.82 -10.59 36.93
C ASN A 741 -44.41 -11.16 36.68
N ALA A 742 -43.57 -11.08 37.71
CA ALA A 742 -42.19 -11.54 37.69
C ALA A 742 -42.02 -13.07 37.42
N GLU A 743 -43.04 -13.88 37.72
CA GLU A 743 -43.04 -15.33 37.46
C GLU A 743 -43.00 -15.63 35.96
N ILE A 744 -43.91 -15.00 35.19
CA ILE A 744 -43.93 -15.10 33.73
C ILE A 744 -42.63 -14.55 33.14
N PHE A 745 -42.19 -13.38 33.59
CA PHE A 745 -40.95 -12.75 33.10
C PHE A 745 -39.71 -13.64 33.27
N GLY A 746 -39.60 -14.36 34.39
CA GLY A 746 -38.53 -15.33 34.63
C GLY A 746 -38.64 -16.59 33.78
N ALA A 747 -39.86 -17.03 33.46
CA ALA A 747 -40.13 -18.27 32.75
C ALA A 747 -39.95 -18.21 31.22
N LEU A 748 -39.95 -17.01 30.61
CA LEU A 748 -39.81 -16.82 29.15
C LEU A 748 -38.59 -17.55 28.58
N GLN A 749 -38.75 -18.08 27.37
CA GLN A 749 -37.72 -18.83 26.64
C GLN A 749 -37.45 -18.23 25.25
N ALA A 750 -36.28 -18.52 24.68
CA ALA A 750 -35.92 -18.11 23.34
C ALA A 750 -36.91 -18.69 22.30
N ALA A 751 -37.58 -17.81 21.55
CA ALA A 751 -38.68 -18.18 20.65
C ALA A 751 -38.78 -17.22 19.45
N LYS A 752 -39.68 -17.54 18.52
CA LYS A 752 -40.08 -16.60 17.45
C LYS A 752 -40.87 -15.43 18.04
N SER A 753 -40.83 -14.28 17.38
CA SER A 753 -41.73 -13.16 17.69
C SER A 753 -43.14 -13.45 17.13
N PRO A 754 -44.21 -12.87 17.73
CA PRO A 754 -45.58 -13.12 17.29
C PRO A 754 -45.84 -12.54 15.90
N GLU A 755 -46.84 -13.10 15.19
CA GLU A 755 -47.33 -12.53 13.93
C GLU A 755 -48.14 -11.27 14.22
N VAL A 756 -47.73 -10.13 13.67
CA VAL A 756 -48.31 -8.82 14.02
C VAL A 756 -48.75 -8.03 12.80
N ASP A 757 -49.85 -7.31 13.00
CA ASP A 757 -50.50 -6.48 12.01
C ASP A 757 -49.93 -5.06 12.13
N LEU A 758 -49.34 -4.53 11.06
CA LEU A 758 -48.65 -3.24 11.05
C LEU A 758 -49.37 -2.24 10.15
N ASP A 759 -49.53 -1.01 10.64
CA ASP A 759 -50.02 0.14 9.87
C ASP A 759 -49.30 0.24 8.52
N ALA A 760 -50.06 0.37 7.43
CA ALA A 760 -49.60 0.05 6.07
C ALA A 760 -48.31 0.76 5.61
N GLU A 761 -48.08 2.02 6.02
CA GLU A 761 -46.87 2.77 5.66
C GLU A 761 -45.59 2.29 6.36
N TRP A 762 -45.71 1.38 7.33
CA TRP A 762 -44.63 0.86 8.17
C TRP A 762 -44.41 -0.65 7.96
N SER A 763 -45.10 -1.25 6.99
CA SER A 763 -44.94 -2.64 6.59
C SER A 763 -44.18 -2.74 5.25
N PRO A 764 -43.30 -3.75 5.04
CA PRO A 764 -42.84 -4.74 6.01
C PRO A 764 -41.80 -4.16 6.99
N SER A 765 -41.60 -4.86 8.11
CA SER A 765 -40.65 -4.47 9.16
C SER A 765 -40.07 -5.71 9.85
N PHE A 766 -38.86 -5.60 10.39
CA PHE A 766 -38.39 -6.51 11.43
C PHE A 766 -39.29 -6.38 12.65
N VAL A 767 -39.63 -7.51 13.30
CA VAL A 767 -40.41 -7.54 14.53
C VAL A 767 -39.63 -8.31 15.60
N GLY A 768 -39.29 -7.63 16.69
CA GLY A 768 -38.79 -8.24 17.93
C GLY A 768 -39.84 -8.19 19.05
N CYS A 769 -39.70 -9.02 20.07
CA CYS A 769 -40.52 -8.94 21.28
C CYS A 769 -39.66 -8.50 22.47
N MET A 770 -39.98 -7.35 23.07
CA MET A 770 -39.26 -6.75 24.19
C MET A 770 -40.12 -6.85 25.45
N TYR A 771 -39.82 -7.86 26.27
CA TYR A 771 -40.46 -8.08 27.56
C TYR A 771 -39.76 -7.20 28.61
N TYR A 772 -40.50 -6.54 29.49
CA TYR A 772 -39.93 -5.67 30.51
C TYR A 772 -40.73 -5.65 31.81
N LYS A 773 -40.05 -5.27 32.88
CA LYS A 773 -40.65 -4.91 34.18
C LYS A 773 -40.03 -3.61 34.67
N VAL A 774 -40.86 -2.67 35.10
CA VAL A 774 -40.42 -1.39 35.67
C VAL A 774 -40.01 -1.62 37.13
N LEU A 775 -38.84 -1.12 37.50
CA LEU A 775 -38.31 -1.18 38.86
C LEU A 775 -38.49 0.17 39.56
N ALA A 776 -38.24 0.22 40.87
CA ALA A 776 -38.38 1.44 41.65
C ALA A 776 -37.53 2.60 41.06
N LYS A 777 -38.11 3.80 41.00
CA LYS A 777 -37.41 5.03 40.60
C LYS A 777 -36.23 5.29 41.54
N SER A 778 -35.09 5.69 40.98
CA SER A 778 -33.98 6.24 41.76
C SER A 778 -34.03 7.76 41.68
N GLU A 779 -34.17 8.41 42.84
CA GLU A 779 -34.17 9.87 42.99
C GLU A 779 -33.03 10.25 43.93
N GLN A 780 -32.05 11.03 43.43
CA GLN A 780 -30.97 11.59 44.22
C GLN A 780 -30.97 13.12 44.09
N PRO A 781 -30.76 13.90 45.18
CA PRO A 781 -30.75 15.36 45.11
C PRO A 781 -29.68 15.87 44.14
N GLY A 782 -30.11 16.41 42.99
CA GLY A 782 -29.23 16.99 41.97
C GLY A 782 -28.88 16.08 40.78
N GLU A 783 -29.29 14.81 40.77
CA GLU A 783 -29.25 13.95 39.57
C GLU A 783 -30.67 13.75 38.99
N PRO A 784 -30.83 13.53 37.67
CA PRO A 784 -32.13 13.31 37.06
C PRO A 784 -32.73 11.97 37.53
N THR A 785 -34.05 11.94 37.78
CA THR A 785 -34.78 10.73 38.17
C THR A 785 -34.58 9.60 37.15
N ILE A 786 -33.98 8.49 37.60
CA ILE A 786 -33.73 7.33 36.74
C ILE A 786 -34.89 6.35 36.84
N HIS A 787 -35.54 6.10 35.71
CA HIS A 787 -36.51 5.03 35.53
C HIS A 787 -35.75 3.72 35.33
N ASN A 788 -35.60 2.94 36.40
CA ASN A 788 -34.95 1.63 36.35
C ASN A 788 -35.89 0.59 35.73
N ILE A 789 -35.37 -0.25 34.82
CA ILE A 789 -36.13 -1.27 34.09
C ILE A 789 -35.24 -2.52 33.96
N GLN A 790 -35.83 -3.72 34.07
CA GLN A 790 -35.19 -4.97 33.65
C GLN A 790 -35.97 -5.53 32.45
N ALA A 791 -35.28 -5.97 31.40
CA ALA A 791 -35.89 -6.35 30.13
C ALA A 791 -35.19 -7.55 29.46
N ARG A 792 -35.91 -8.20 28.55
CA ARG A 792 -35.46 -9.35 27.74
C ARG A 792 -35.96 -9.17 26.30
N MET A 793 -35.07 -9.19 25.31
CA MET A 793 -35.44 -9.08 23.89
C MET A 793 -35.33 -10.45 23.23
N ILE A 794 -36.45 -10.96 22.72
CA ILE A 794 -36.56 -12.30 22.14
C ILE A 794 -37.11 -12.19 20.72
N SER A 795 -36.40 -12.76 19.76
CA SER A 795 -36.83 -12.86 18.37
C SER A 795 -36.17 -14.03 17.65
N HIS A 796 -36.75 -14.50 16.54
CA HIS A 796 -36.14 -15.48 15.63
C HIS A 796 -35.71 -16.83 16.24
N GLY A 797 -36.09 -17.16 17.48
CA GLY A 797 -35.64 -18.36 18.20
C GLY A 797 -34.42 -18.12 19.12
N ILE A 798 -34.00 -16.87 19.31
CA ILE A 798 -32.89 -16.46 20.17
C ILE A 798 -33.32 -15.34 21.14
N GLU A 799 -32.54 -15.16 22.21
CA GLU A 799 -32.61 -14.01 23.10
C GLU A 799 -31.34 -13.16 22.90
N ASP A 800 -31.49 -11.84 22.85
CA ASP A 800 -30.36 -10.90 22.76
C ASP A 800 -30.01 -10.37 24.16
N SER A 801 -28.71 -10.30 24.43
CA SER A 801 -28.17 -9.79 25.69
C SER A 801 -28.30 -8.27 25.85
N GLY A 802 -28.34 -7.48 24.77
CA GLY A 802 -28.33 -6.01 24.88
C GLY A 802 -28.78 -5.26 23.62
N SER A 803 -30.08 -5.04 23.49
CA SER A 803 -30.74 -4.52 22.29
C SER A 803 -30.93 -3.01 22.33
N GLY A 804 -29.87 -2.24 22.04
CA GLY A 804 -29.91 -0.77 22.09
C GLY A 804 -31.11 -0.13 21.37
N SER A 805 -31.51 -0.64 20.20
CA SER A 805 -32.67 -0.14 19.45
C SER A 805 -34.03 -0.44 20.11
N ALA A 806 -34.18 -1.63 20.72
CA ALA A 806 -35.39 -2.02 21.45
C ALA A 806 -35.52 -1.22 22.76
N CYS A 807 -34.39 -1.00 23.46
CA CYS A 807 -34.32 -0.11 24.61
C CYS A 807 -34.75 1.32 24.26
N CYS A 808 -34.35 1.83 23.08
CA CYS A 808 -34.80 3.14 22.60
C CYS A 808 -36.31 3.16 22.31
N ALA A 809 -36.87 2.14 21.63
CA ALA A 809 -38.32 2.04 21.39
C ALA A 809 -39.12 2.03 22.70
N LEU A 810 -38.67 1.24 23.68
CA LEU A 810 -39.28 1.16 25.02
C LEU A 810 -39.22 2.49 25.78
N ALA A 811 -38.04 3.13 25.82
CA ALA A 811 -37.85 4.42 26.47
C ALA A 811 -38.72 5.51 25.81
N CYS A 812 -38.82 5.53 24.49
CA CYS A 812 -39.68 6.45 23.73
C CYS A 812 -41.16 6.29 24.11
N TYR A 813 -41.67 5.04 24.13
CA TYR A 813 -43.04 4.73 24.52
C TYR A 813 -43.37 5.17 25.96
N LEU A 814 -42.50 4.83 26.91
CA LEU A 814 -42.68 5.18 28.32
C LEU A 814 -42.54 6.70 28.56
N ALA A 815 -41.68 7.39 27.81
CA ALA A 815 -41.52 8.85 27.89
C ALA A 815 -42.77 9.61 27.44
N LEU A 816 -43.44 9.13 26.38
CA LEU A 816 -44.71 9.68 25.88
C LEU A 816 -45.89 9.38 26.82
N ASN A 817 -46.09 8.12 27.21
CA ASN A 817 -47.22 7.75 28.07
C ASN A 817 -47.16 8.43 29.46
N SER A 818 -45.96 8.57 30.03
CA SER A 818 -45.79 9.28 31.30
C SER A 818 -46.08 10.78 31.19
N ALA A 819 -45.94 11.40 30.01
CA ALA A 819 -46.35 12.79 29.80
C ALA A 819 -47.89 12.93 29.74
N ASN A 820 -48.56 11.98 29.09
CA ASN A 820 -50.03 11.97 28.98
C ASN A 820 -50.69 11.83 30.37
N HIS A 821 -50.23 10.87 31.19
CA HIS A 821 -50.78 10.70 32.54
C HIS A 821 -50.48 11.87 33.49
N SER A 822 -49.36 12.60 33.31
CA SER A 822 -49.14 13.82 34.09
C SER A 822 -50.14 14.94 33.76
N LEU A 823 -50.59 15.03 32.50
CA LEU A 823 -51.62 16.00 32.09
C LEU A 823 -53.01 15.62 32.62
N GLU A 824 -53.35 14.32 32.65
CA GLU A 824 -54.58 13.84 33.28
C GLU A 824 -54.58 14.10 34.80
N ALA A 825 -53.46 13.81 35.47
CA ALA A 825 -53.30 14.06 36.91
C ALA A 825 -53.35 15.56 37.27
N GLN A 826 -52.85 16.44 36.39
CA GLN A 826 -52.97 17.89 36.58
C GLN A 826 -54.43 18.37 36.43
N LYS A 827 -55.15 17.93 35.39
CA LYS A 827 -56.58 18.27 35.23
C LYS A 827 -57.41 17.79 36.41
N LEU A 828 -57.18 16.56 36.89
CA LEU A 828 -57.85 16.00 38.07
C LEU A 828 -57.45 16.67 39.39
N ALA A 829 -56.40 17.49 39.43
CA ALA A 829 -56.03 18.33 40.56
C ALA A 829 -56.65 19.73 40.45
N GLU A 830 -56.74 20.29 39.25
CA GLU A 830 -57.41 21.56 38.96
C GLU A 830 -58.93 21.47 39.16
N GLU A 831 -59.57 20.37 38.73
CA GLU A 831 -60.98 20.07 39.02
C GLU A 831 -61.28 19.87 40.53
N ARG A 832 -60.26 19.71 41.38
CA ARG A 832 -60.39 19.55 42.84
C ARG A 832 -60.11 20.83 43.63
N THR A 833 -59.65 21.91 43.02
CA THR A 833 -59.34 23.17 43.71
C THR A 833 -60.41 24.26 43.55
N ASP A 834 -61.54 23.97 42.90
CA ASP A 834 -62.65 24.91 42.66
C ASP A 834 -63.54 25.19 43.91
N GLN A 835 -62.93 25.22 45.10
CA GLN A 835 -63.55 25.65 46.37
C GLN A 835 -62.66 26.61 47.16
N GLY A 836 -62.45 27.81 46.60
CA GLY A 836 -62.34 29.06 47.36
C GLY A 836 -60.97 29.49 47.88
N SER A 837 -60.32 30.41 47.16
CA SER A 837 -59.53 31.51 47.75
C SER A 837 -59.37 32.67 46.76
N ALA A 838 -59.27 33.90 47.26
CA ALA A 838 -59.09 35.11 46.45
C ALA A 838 -57.68 35.25 45.84
N ASP A 839 -56.68 34.50 46.31
CA ASP A 839 -55.33 34.44 45.71
C ASP A 839 -55.30 33.82 44.29
N SER A 840 -56.40 33.19 43.88
CA SER A 840 -56.54 32.55 42.56
C SER A 840 -56.31 33.52 41.40
N GLU A 841 -56.77 34.77 41.52
CA GLU A 841 -56.84 35.70 40.39
C GLU A 841 -55.47 36.31 40.01
N LEU A 842 -54.65 36.67 41.01
CA LEU A 842 -53.28 37.15 40.76
C LEU A 842 -52.37 36.01 40.28
N THR A 843 -52.62 34.78 40.74
CA THR A 843 -51.88 33.59 40.32
C THR A 843 -52.21 33.23 38.87
N LYS A 844 -53.50 33.26 38.49
CA LYS A 844 -53.94 33.08 37.09
C LYS A 844 -53.28 34.09 36.15
N GLN A 845 -53.37 35.39 36.45
CA GLN A 845 -52.73 36.43 35.61
C GLN A 845 -51.21 36.24 35.46
N THR A 846 -50.54 35.61 36.44
CA THR A 846 -49.11 35.28 36.37
C THR A 846 -48.81 33.98 35.59
N GLN A 847 -49.77 33.06 35.50
CA GLN A 847 -49.67 31.85 34.67
C GLN A 847 -50.06 32.11 33.21
N ASP A 848 -51.07 32.96 32.96
CA ASP A 848 -51.52 33.36 31.62
C ASP A 848 -50.40 34.06 30.84
N LEU A 849 -49.53 34.81 31.53
CA LEU A 849 -48.32 35.42 30.95
C LEU A 849 -47.16 34.43 30.67
N LYS A 850 -47.30 33.13 31.02
CA LYS A 850 -46.30 32.08 30.74
C LYS A 850 -46.78 31.00 29.77
N LEU A 851 -48.02 31.07 29.29
CA LEU A 851 -48.66 30.06 28.44
C LEU A 851 -48.10 29.96 26.99
N GLY A 852 -46.98 30.61 26.70
CA GLY A 852 -46.30 30.58 25.39
C GLY A 852 -45.00 29.75 25.31
N GLU A 853 -44.39 29.36 26.43
CA GLU A 853 -43.10 28.64 26.41
C GLU A 853 -43.27 27.13 26.26
N THR A 854 -42.88 26.56 25.11
CA THR A 854 -42.90 25.10 24.91
C THR A 854 -41.85 24.42 25.78
N LYS A 855 -42.30 23.75 26.84
CA LYS A 855 -41.43 23.04 27.79
C LYS A 855 -40.89 21.74 27.17
N THR A 856 -39.56 21.59 27.19
CA THR A 856 -38.88 20.31 26.91
C THR A 856 -38.46 19.68 28.24
N GLU A 857 -38.74 18.39 28.41
CA GLU A 857 -38.41 17.57 29.57
C GLU A 857 -37.51 16.40 29.16
N ARG A 858 -36.39 16.22 29.86
CA ARG A 858 -35.50 15.06 29.67
C ARG A 858 -35.88 13.94 30.63
N LYS A 859 -36.17 12.75 30.10
CA LYS A 859 -36.44 11.53 30.87
C LYS A 859 -35.29 10.54 30.69
N VAL A 860 -34.85 9.91 31.76
CA VAL A 860 -33.68 9.00 31.77
C VAL A 860 -34.12 7.60 32.19
N PHE A 861 -33.81 6.62 31.34
CA PHE A 861 -34.17 5.21 31.53
C PHE A 861 -32.92 4.36 31.68
N GLY A 862 -32.76 3.73 32.85
CA GLY A 862 -31.69 2.77 33.14
C GLY A 862 -32.20 1.36 32.92
N ILE A 863 -31.84 0.75 31.80
CA ILE A 863 -32.35 -0.56 31.36
C ILE A 863 -31.27 -1.62 31.55
N GLN A 864 -31.59 -2.66 32.32
CA GLN A 864 -30.80 -3.88 32.46
C GLN A 864 -31.37 -4.95 31.51
N GLN A 865 -30.51 -5.58 30.71
CA GLN A 865 -30.88 -6.66 29.78
C GLN A 865 -29.90 -7.83 29.88
N GLY A 866 -30.34 -9.04 29.52
CA GLY A 866 -29.47 -10.22 29.41
C GLY A 866 -29.02 -10.81 30.76
N ALA A 867 -29.63 -10.39 31.87
CA ALA A 867 -29.32 -10.92 33.21
C ALA A 867 -29.59 -12.43 33.29
N GLU A 868 -30.71 -12.86 32.69
CA GLU A 868 -31.19 -14.24 32.60
C GLU A 868 -30.26 -15.12 31.74
N MET A 869 -29.53 -14.51 30.80
CA MET A 869 -28.50 -15.16 29.98
C MET A 869 -27.12 -15.21 30.66
N GLY A 870 -26.96 -14.60 31.85
CA GLY A 870 -25.65 -14.38 32.46
C GLY A 870 -24.77 -13.38 31.69
N ARG A 871 -25.39 -12.50 30.89
CA ARG A 871 -24.78 -11.53 29.96
C ARG A 871 -25.33 -10.13 30.20
N LEU A 872 -25.26 -9.67 31.45
CA LEU A 872 -25.82 -8.41 31.91
C LEU A 872 -25.27 -7.22 31.08
N CYS A 873 -26.18 -6.54 30.41
CA CYS A 873 -26.01 -5.23 29.79
C CYS A 873 -26.66 -4.16 30.67
N THR A 874 -25.95 -3.05 30.90
CA THR A 874 -26.51 -1.82 31.47
C THR A 874 -26.54 -0.75 30.38
N ILE A 875 -27.75 -0.39 29.98
CA ILE A 875 -28.06 0.52 28.87
C ILE A 875 -28.75 1.75 29.45
N ALA A 876 -28.27 2.95 29.15
CA ALA A 876 -28.92 4.19 29.57
C ALA A 876 -29.43 4.98 28.35
N VAL A 877 -30.74 5.26 28.33
CA VAL A 877 -31.40 6.03 27.26
C VAL A 877 -31.94 7.33 27.84
N GLU A 878 -31.54 8.46 27.25
CA GLU A 878 -32.11 9.77 27.52
C GLU A 878 -33.09 10.14 26.40
N VAL A 879 -34.29 10.58 26.74
CA VAL A 879 -35.33 10.99 25.79
C VAL A 879 -35.77 12.42 26.11
N ASP A 880 -35.60 13.34 25.15
CA ASP A 880 -36.05 14.72 25.26
C ASP A 880 -37.47 14.87 24.68
N VAL A 881 -38.47 14.95 25.56
CA VAL A 881 -39.87 15.11 25.20
C VAL A 881 -40.24 16.60 25.20
N LYS A 882 -40.78 17.09 24.09
CA LYS A 882 -41.36 18.43 23.97
C LYS A 882 -42.88 18.33 23.95
N THR A 883 -43.52 19.05 24.86
CA THR A 883 -44.99 19.22 24.85
C THR A 883 -45.33 20.54 24.16
N ASP A 884 -46.30 20.51 23.25
CA ASP A 884 -46.81 21.72 22.59
C ASP A 884 -47.93 22.41 23.40
N ALA A 885 -48.38 23.58 22.93
CA ALA A 885 -49.44 24.35 23.57
C ALA A 885 -50.84 23.70 23.51
N GLN A 886 -50.98 22.56 22.82
CA GLN A 886 -52.19 21.73 22.80
C GLN A 886 -52.08 20.51 23.75
N GLY A 887 -50.97 20.41 24.51
CA GLY A 887 -50.70 19.32 25.43
C GLY A 887 -50.19 18.05 24.76
N LYS A 888 -49.88 18.08 23.46
CA LYS A 888 -49.40 16.88 22.74
C LYS A 888 -47.90 16.72 22.96
N ALA A 889 -47.52 15.57 23.53
CA ALA A 889 -46.14 15.18 23.71
C ALA A 889 -45.52 14.71 22.38
N SER A 890 -44.25 15.09 22.14
CA SER A 890 -43.46 14.72 20.96
C SER A 890 -42.01 14.47 21.36
N ILE A 891 -41.31 13.54 20.70
CA ILE A 891 -39.90 13.25 20.98
C ILE A 891 -39.03 14.09 20.05
N THR A 892 -38.05 14.79 20.62
CA THR A 892 -37.17 15.72 19.89
C THR A 892 -35.72 15.23 19.76
N ASN A 893 -35.26 14.42 20.71
CA ASN A 893 -33.93 13.83 20.71
C ASN A 893 -33.92 12.53 21.54
N VAL A 894 -33.10 11.56 21.13
CA VAL A 894 -32.90 10.27 21.80
C VAL A 894 -31.40 10.00 21.85
N VAL A 895 -30.85 9.86 23.06
CA VAL A 895 -29.42 9.55 23.27
C VAL A 895 -29.31 8.18 23.90
N LEU A 896 -28.63 7.27 23.20
CA LEU A 896 -28.25 5.95 23.72
C LEU A 896 -26.86 6.06 24.34
N SER A 897 -26.62 5.42 25.47
CA SER A 897 -25.32 5.44 26.14
C SER A 897 -25.00 4.13 26.88
N GLY A 898 -23.70 3.87 27.06
CA GLY A 898 -23.21 2.66 27.71
C GLY A 898 -21.68 2.64 27.90
N ARG A 899 -21.22 1.66 28.68
CA ARG A 899 -19.80 1.31 28.79
C ARG A 899 -19.44 0.21 27.79
N ALA A 900 -18.16 0.00 27.52
CA ALA A 900 -17.67 -1.21 26.85
C ALA A 900 -16.32 -1.65 27.41
N ASN A 901 -15.87 -2.85 27.08
CA ASN A 901 -14.57 -3.40 27.48
C ASN A 901 -13.94 -4.18 26.30
N LEU A 902 -12.66 -3.94 25.98
CA LEU A 902 -11.94 -4.72 24.96
C LEU A 902 -11.52 -6.08 25.54
N HIS A 903 -12.10 -7.15 25.01
CA HIS A 903 -11.95 -8.47 25.60
C HIS A 903 -10.63 -9.15 25.19
N LEU A 904 -10.40 -9.23 23.86
CA LEU A 904 -9.20 -9.75 23.20
C LEU A 904 -8.80 -8.79 22.06
N ARG A 905 -7.70 -9.11 21.36
CA ARG A 905 -7.26 -8.48 20.11
C ARG A 905 -6.50 -9.54 19.29
N GLY A 906 -6.59 -9.50 17.97
CA GLY A 906 -5.91 -10.44 17.08
C GLY A 906 -5.62 -9.83 15.71
N GLU A 907 -5.40 -10.68 14.72
CA GLU A 907 -5.25 -10.34 13.31
C GLU A 907 -5.95 -11.42 12.48
N ILE A 908 -6.63 -11.05 11.39
CA ILE A 908 -7.14 -12.03 10.41
C ILE A 908 -6.08 -12.20 9.34
N LEU A 909 -5.58 -13.43 9.18
CA LEU A 909 -4.59 -13.82 8.19
C LEU A 909 -5.27 -14.66 7.11
N GLY A 910 -4.96 -14.40 5.83
CA GLY A 910 -5.31 -15.28 4.72
C GLY A 910 -6.79 -15.30 4.34
N PHE A 911 -7.35 -14.15 3.92
CA PHE A 911 -8.72 -14.06 3.43
C PHE A 911 -8.89 -13.20 2.16
#